data_AF-M5TUX0-F1
#
_entry.id   AF-M5TUX0-F1
#
_cell.length_a   1.000
_cell.length_b   1.000
_cell.length_c   1.000
_cell.angle_alpha   90.00
_cell.angle_beta   90.00
_cell.angle_gamma   90.00
#
_symmetry.space_group_name_H-M   'P 1'
#
loop_
_entity.id
_entity.type
_entity.pdbx_description
1 polymer ?
#
loop_
_entity_poly.entity_id
_entity_poly.type
_entity_poly.pdbx_seq_one_letter_code
_entity_poly.pdbx_strand_id
1 'polypeptide(L)'
;MAAALSIAGRSMGMLDEVAQLQIDASQALAESQAKEREAANVQAEIDRHANRRKHHEQTMQRIETDMAKIKDHRETRSRELESASKAVEESERKHEEEVATVAEAEQESKDADRARSTAQREVAKAQRAVRDARNKKDQTKIDEANQRLDEARKRDKESSREQQQARQTVQKQKHRVNQAQHAINQAKHKVATAEHHLKTLATQLARIEGQMQAAEKNLDADDAEFAPQRRQIEEARAAATELMATAKSAQQKALSRMETIDMQAAANEGTSNDPSTPQEAFERARDLERLIAKKFKEFRSADLALVQSIEPSEARKLVSVPLPERPKFEVESLDRSARTQESMRRQFETLGTAERQAENMAEFAQALLARAKGLEQEGLQITLAERRESAAQERSQSAEDDGGAVSDMTSLMAKRSKQQESPGSNGERGNDGQSRSDREADGTTNSTRSEAFTVVEEKSVTAPPPPREFASPMPARRFASEGGTRAKGWTFVDSWYLIGPFDNASRANIHKQFPPESMVDLDAEYRTRAAVNPVQWRFYQSTSPKIEPRHLQGEYVIYYAWTQLHFDEPTDVWIAVGSDDRSDLWINDVRVWSSSDVLKAWKIDEGLRRVRFQAGYNKVLYRIENGNGPWAFSMCLNLDSQTRVGP
;
A
#
# COMPACT_ATOMS: atom_id res chain seq x y z
N MET A 1 34.47 34.63 -28.46
CA MET A 1 33.79 34.43 -29.79
C MET A 1 33.86 33.02 -30.37
N ALA A 2 35.00 32.32 -30.39
CA ALA A 2 35.12 30.99 -31.03
C ALA A 2 34.20 29.90 -30.44
N ALA A 3 33.91 29.94 -29.13
CA ALA A 3 32.97 29.03 -28.47
C ALA A 3 31.50 29.33 -28.82
N ALA A 4 31.14 30.63 -28.93
CA ALA A 4 29.84 31.06 -29.41
C ALA A 4 29.64 30.75 -30.91
N LEU A 5 30.70 30.86 -31.72
CA LEU A 5 30.75 30.45 -33.13
C LEU A 5 30.67 28.92 -33.29
N SER A 6 31.32 28.14 -32.41
CA SER A 6 31.25 26.67 -32.39
C SER A 6 29.84 26.15 -32.09
N ILE A 7 29.11 26.79 -31.17
CA ILE A 7 27.69 26.48 -30.94
C ILE A 7 26.81 27.02 -32.09
N ALA A 8 27.12 28.19 -32.64
CA ALA A 8 26.41 28.75 -33.79
C ALA A 8 26.54 27.89 -35.06
N GLY A 9 27.65 27.14 -35.21
CA GLY A 9 27.90 26.18 -36.28
C GLY A 9 27.03 24.92 -36.22
N ARG A 10 26.39 24.62 -35.08
CA ARG A 10 25.36 23.58 -35.00
C ARG A 10 24.08 24.09 -35.65
N SER A 11 23.55 23.36 -36.63
CA SER A 11 22.30 23.74 -37.31
C SER A 11 21.15 23.83 -36.30
N MET A 12 20.58 25.02 -36.15
CA MET A 12 19.46 25.29 -35.23
C MET A 12 18.29 24.34 -35.51
N GLY A 13 18.03 24.05 -36.79
CA GLY A 13 16.97 23.11 -37.21
C GLY A 13 17.22 21.67 -36.77
N MET A 14 18.48 21.24 -36.65
CA MET A 14 18.81 19.87 -36.23
C MET A 14 18.76 19.70 -34.71
N LEU A 15 19.14 20.73 -33.95
CA LEU A 15 18.90 20.74 -32.50
C LEU A 15 17.40 20.79 -32.17
N ASP A 16 16.60 21.54 -32.94
CA ASP A 16 15.15 21.56 -32.79
C ASP A 16 14.51 20.20 -33.11
N GLU A 17 14.98 19.53 -34.17
CA GLU A 17 14.54 18.18 -34.55
C GLU A 17 14.84 17.16 -33.44
N VAL A 18 16.05 17.16 -32.87
CA VAL A 18 16.41 16.28 -31.74
C VAL A 18 15.53 16.55 -30.54
N ALA A 19 15.36 17.82 -30.18
CA ALA A 19 14.56 18.21 -29.05
C ALA A 19 13.07 17.83 -29.24
N GLN A 20 12.55 17.93 -30.48
CA GLN A 20 11.19 17.50 -30.80
C GLN A 20 11.03 15.99 -30.67
N LEU A 21 11.98 15.20 -31.20
CA LEU A 21 11.95 13.74 -31.07
C LEU A 21 11.99 13.28 -29.60
N GLN A 22 12.72 13.99 -28.74
CA GLN A 22 12.75 13.72 -27.29
C GLN A 22 11.40 14.03 -26.61
N ILE A 23 10.72 15.08 -27.04
CA ILE A 23 9.38 15.43 -26.53
C ILE A 23 8.38 14.36 -26.96
N ASP A 24 8.37 14.01 -28.25
CA ASP A 24 7.47 13.00 -28.81
C ASP A 24 7.68 11.66 -28.11
N ALA A 25 8.94 11.27 -27.86
CA ALA A 25 9.28 10.08 -27.11
C ALA A 25 8.70 10.10 -25.70
N SER A 26 8.88 11.22 -24.98
CA SER A 26 8.43 11.34 -23.60
C SER A 26 6.90 11.43 -23.48
N GLN A 27 6.23 12.07 -24.43
CA GLN A 27 4.76 12.15 -24.49
C GLN A 27 4.13 10.79 -24.81
N ALA A 28 4.62 10.09 -25.84
CA ALA A 28 4.14 8.75 -26.18
C ALA A 28 4.33 7.77 -25.01
N LEU A 29 5.44 7.90 -24.27
CA LEU A 29 5.69 7.09 -23.08
C LEU A 29 4.68 7.39 -21.96
N ALA A 30 4.37 8.66 -21.70
CA ALA A 30 3.37 9.05 -20.71
C ALA A 30 1.97 8.57 -21.07
N GLU A 31 1.57 8.68 -22.34
CA GLU A 31 0.27 8.22 -22.84
C GLU A 31 0.14 6.69 -22.80
N SER A 32 1.20 5.96 -23.18
CA SER A 32 1.27 4.50 -23.06
C SER A 32 0.93 4.04 -21.64
N GLN A 33 1.51 4.70 -20.64
CA GLN A 33 1.29 4.35 -19.24
C GLN A 33 -0.11 4.73 -18.75
N ALA A 34 -0.67 5.84 -19.24
CA ALA A 34 -2.05 6.19 -18.92
C ALA A 34 -3.02 5.09 -19.39
N LYS A 35 -2.75 4.51 -20.57
CA LYS A 35 -3.51 3.36 -21.10
C LYS A 35 -3.31 2.08 -20.29
N GLU A 36 -2.10 1.79 -19.83
CA GLU A 36 -1.87 0.67 -18.90
C GLU A 36 -2.62 0.83 -17.57
N ARG A 37 -2.68 2.05 -17.02
CA ARG A 37 -3.44 2.35 -15.80
C ARG A 37 -4.94 2.17 -16.00
N GLU A 38 -5.45 2.65 -17.12
CA GLU A 38 -6.85 2.42 -17.52
C GLU A 38 -7.15 0.92 -17.53
N ALA A 39 -6.32 0.12 -18.20
CA ALA A 39 -6.45 -1.33 -18.24
C ALA A 39 -6.36 -1.99 -16.85
N ALA A 40 -5.42 -1.54 -16.00
CA ALA A 40 -5.24 -2.09 -14.65
C ALA A 40 -6.43 -1.77 -13.74
N ASN A 41 -7.00 -0.57 -13.82
CA ASN A 41 -8.16 -0.17 -13.03
C ASN A 41 -9.38 -1.02 -13.40
N VAL A 42 -9.66 -1.19 -14.68
CA VAL A 42 -10.77 -2.02 -15.16
C VAL A 42 -10.54 -3.50 -14.78
N GLN A 43 -9.30 -3.99 -14.87
CA GLN A 43 -8.96 -5.35 -14.42
C GLN A 43 -9.20 -5.54 -12.92
N ALA A 44 -8.85 -4.56 -12.08
CA ALA A 44 -9.09 -4.64 -10.64
C ALA A 44 -10.59 -4.69 -10.30
N GLU A 45 -11.45 -4.03 -11.08
CA GLU A 45 -12.90 -4.15 -10.94
C GLU A 45 -13.39 -5.56 -11.29
N ILE A 46 -12.93 -6.12 -12.42
CA ILE A 46 -13.24 -7.50 -12.82
C ILE A 46 -12.81 -8.49 -11.71
N ASP A 47 -11.62 -8.32 -11.14
CA ASP A 47 -11.11 -9.21 -10.08
C ASP A 47 -11.94 -9.10 -8.79
N ARG A 48 -12.42 -7.90 -8.43
CA ARG A 48 -13.34 -7.71 -7.30
C ARG A 48 -14.67 -8.43 -7.55
N HIS A 49 -15.21 -8.37 -8.77
CA HIS A 49 -16.42 -9.12 -9.13
C HIS A 49 -16.18 -10.63 -9.06
N ALA A 50 -15.08 -11.13 -9.61
CA ALA A 50 -14.72 -12.55 -9.56
C ALA A 50 -14.61 -13.07 -8.11
N ASN A 51 -14.00 -12.28 -7.22
CA ASN A 51 -13.91 -12.62 -5.80
C ASN A 51 -15.28 -12.65 -5.11
N ARG A 52 -16.17 -11.70 -5.43
CA ARG A 52 -17.56 -11.73 -4.92
C ARG A 52 -18.31 -12.97 -5.41
N ARG A 53 -18.16 -13.36 -6.68
CA ARG A 53 -18.77 -14.57 -7.24
C ARG A 53 -18.32 -15.82 -6.48
N LYS A 54 -17.02 -15.99 -6.27
CA LYS A 54 -16.46 -17.10 -5.49
C LYS A 54 -17.04 -17.16 -4.07
N HIS A 55 -17.23 -16.00 -3.42
CA HIS A 55 -17.87 -15.95 -2.10
C HIS A 55 -19.35 -16.36 -2.13
N HIS A 56 -20.09 -15.98 -3.18
CA HIS A 56 -21.48 -16.39 -3.38
C HIS A 56 -21.58 -17.90 -3.64
N GLU A 57 -20.72 -18.46 -4.48
CA GLU A 57 -20.64 -19.92 -4.73
C GLU A 57 -20.35 -20.71 -3.44
N GLN A 58 -19.44 -20.22 -2.59
CA GLN A 58 -19.19 -20.84 -1.28
C GLN A 58 -20.40 -20.74 -0.34
N THR A 59 -21.16 -19.64 -0.41
CA THR A 59 -22.36 -19.45 0.39
C THR A 59 -23.47 -20.40 -0.07
N MET A 60 -23.65 -20.58 -1.38
CA MET A 60 -24.54 -21.57 -1.99
C MET A 60 -24.23 -22.99 -1.49
N GLN A 61 -22.96 -23.41 -1.56
CA GLN A 61 -22.54 -24.74 -1.08
C GLN A 61 -22.86 -24.97 0.40
N ARG A 62 -22.71 -23.93 1.24
CA ARG A 62 -23.08 -24.00 2.67
C ARG A 62 -24.59 -24.15 2.84
N ILE A 63 -25.37 -23.36 2.12
CA ILE A 63 -26.84 -23.41 2.12
C ILE A 63 -27.33 -24.80 1.68
N GLU A 64 -26.77 -25.37 0.61
CA GLU A 64 -27.08 -26.73 0.15
C GLU A 64 -26.79 -27.79 1.23
N THR A 65 -25.62 -27.68 1.87
CA THR A 65 -25.21 -28.59 2.94
C THR A 65 -26.18 -28.51 4.13
N ASP A 66 -26.58 -27.30 4.53
CA ASP A 66 -27.50 -27.11 5.65
C ASP A 66 -28.92 -27.57 5.29
N MET A 67 -29.36 -27.40 4.05
CA MET A 67 -30.62 -27.97 3.57
C MET A 67 -30.61 -29.50 3.61
N ALA A 68 -29.52 -30.14 3.20
CA ALA A 68 -29.39 -31.59 3.28
C ALA A 68 -29.53 -32.09 4.73
N LYS A 69 -28.86 -31.41 5.68
CA LYS A 69 -28.99 -31.74 7.12
C LYS A 69 -30.42 -31.57 7.63
N ILE A 70 -31.11 -30.49 7.27
CA ILE A 70 -32.49 -30.27 7.72
C ILE A 70 -33.44 -31.31 7.13
N LYS A 71 -33.25 -31.69 5.86
CA LYS A 71 -34.03 -32.76 5.21
C LYS A 71 -33.84 -34.09 5.95
N ASP A 72 -32.62 -34.46 6.28
CA ASP A 72 -32.30 -35.67 7.04
C ASP A 72 -32.90 -35.66 8.47
N HIS A 73 -32.81 -34.52 9.17
CA HIS A 73 -33.45 -34.36 10.49
C HIS A 73 -34.97 -34.50 10.40
N ARG A 74 -35.57 -33.93 9.35
CA ARG A 74 -37.01 -34.01 9.12
C ARG A 74 -37.45 -35.45 8.85
N GLU A 75 -36.69 -36.20 8.06
CA GLU A 75 -36.95 -37.61 7.81
C GLU A 75 -36.86 -38.44 9.11
N THR A 76 -35.83 -38.19 9.92
CA THR A 76 -35.66 -38.82 11.23
C THR A 76 -36.85 -38.55 12.15
N ARG A 77 -37.27 -37.27 12.30
CA ARG A 77 -38.44 -36.91 13.12
C ARG A 77 -39.75 -37.47 12.56
N SER A 78 -39.86 -37.64 11.25
CA SER A 78 -41.01 -38.27 10.62
C SER A 78 -41.12 -39.75 11.01
N ARG A 79 -39.99 -40.48 11.02
CA ARG A 79 -39.95 -41.88 11.49
C ARG A 79 -40.28 -41.99 12.99
N GLU A 80 -39.78 -41.06 13.80
CA GLU A 80 -40.13 -40.99 15.23
C GLU A 80 -41.63 -40.76 15.44
N LEU A 81 -42.24 -39.83 14.69
CA LEU A 81 -43.68 -39.58 14.72
C LEU A 81 -44.47 -40.85 14.41
N GLU A 82 -44.11 -41.54 13.32
CA GLU A 82 -44.78 -42.78 12.93
C GLU A 82 -44.68 -43.85 14.04
N SER A 83 -43.49 -44.01 14.63
CA SER A 83 -43.28 -44.95 15.74
C SER A 83 -44.06 -44.57 17.01
N ALA A 84 -44.16 -43.28 17.31
CA ALA A 84 -44.88 -42.77 18.47
C ALA A 84 -46.40 -42.93 18.29
N SER A 85 -46.92 -42.69 17.09
CA SER A 85 -48.33 -42.92 16.75
C SER A 85 -48.71 -44.39 16.89
N LYS A 86 -47.88 -45.31 16.38
CA LYS A 86 -48.06 -46.76 16.59
C LYS A 86 -48.08 -47.13 18.09
N ALA A 87 -47.22 -46.51 18.90
CA ALA A 87 -47.19 -46.75 20.35
C ALA A 87 -48.44 -46.20 21.07
N VAL A 88 -49.08 -45.14 20.57
CA VAL A 88 -50.37 -44.65 21.07
C VAL A 88 -51.44 -45.71 20.80
N GLU A 89 -51.56 -46.20 19.57
CA GLU A 89 -52.54 -47.23 19.20
C GLU A 89 -52.39 -48.51 20.05
N GLU A 90 -51.15 -48.97 20.27
CA GLU A 90 -50.90 -50.14 21.12
C GLU A 90 -51.26 -49.88 22.59
N SER A 91 -51.00 -48.68 23.11
CA SER A 91 -51.32 -48.31 24.49
C SER A 91 -52.82 -48.15 24.71
N GLU A 92 -53.55 -47.61 23.72
CA GLU A 92 -55.01 -47.51 23.73
C GLU A 92 -55.65 -48.89 23.72
N ARG A 93 -55.17 -49.81 22.88
CA ARG A 93 -55.63 -51.22 22.89
C ARG A 93 -55.43 -51.88 24.25
N LYS A 94 -54.23 -51.74 24.85
CA LYS A 94 -53.95 -52.30 26.20
C LYS A 94 -54.85 -51.68 27.28
N HIS A 95 -55.12 -50.38 27.18
CA HIS A 95 -56.01 -49.72 28.12
C HIS A 95 -57.45 -50.25 28.00
N GLU A 96 -57.96 -50.46 26.78
CA GLU A 96 -59.28 -51.08 26.56
C GLU A 96 -59.35 -52.51 27.14
N GLU A 97 -58.31 -53.32 26.94
CA GLU A 97 -58.20 -54.66 27.54
C GLU A 97 -58.24 -54.58 29.08
N GLU A 98 -57.46 -53.69 29.70
CA GLU A 98 -57.45 -53.54 31.18
C GLU A 98 -58.80 -53.02 31.70
N VAL A 99 -59.47 -52.11 30.99
CA VAL A 99 -60.82 -51.62 31.34
C VAL A 99 -61.85 -52.74 31.31
N ALA A 100 -61.78 -53.64 30.32
CA ALA A 100 -62.65 -54.82 30.25
C ALA A 100 -62.46 -55.73 31.48
N THR A 101 -61.21 -55.97 31.92
CA THR A 101 -60.96 -56.78 33.14
C THR A 101 -61.45 -56.11 34.42
N VAL A 102 -61.45 -54.77 34.50
CA VAL A 102 -62.08 -54.04 35.62
C VAL A 102 -63.58 -54.26 35.64
N ALA A 103 -64.24 -54.22 34.48
CA ALA A 103 -65.69 -54.43 34.39
C ALA A 103 -66.09 -55.84 34.87
N GLU A 104 -65.31 -56.86 34.51
CA GLU A 104 -65.47 -58.23 35.01
C GLU A 104 -65.28 -58.30 36.53
N ALA A 105 -64.17 -57.76 37.05
CA ALA A 105 -63.87 -57.76 38.49
C ALA A 105 -64.91 -56.97 39.32
N GLU A 106 -65.46 -55.87 38.79
CA GLU A 106 -66.53 -55.12 39.43
C GLU A 106 -67.84 -55.91 39.49
N GLN A 107 -68.13 -56.71 38.46
CA GLN A 107 -69.28 -57.60 38.45
C GLN A 107 -69.13 -58.71 39.50
N GLU A 108 -67.95 -59.33 39.59
CA GLU A 108 -67.62 -60.31 40.64
C GLU A 108 -67.73 -59.70 42.04
N SER A 109 -67.26 -58.46 42.24
CA SER A 109 -67.41 -57.76 43.52
C SER A 109 -68.88 -57.50 43.88
N LYS A 110 -69.73 -57.15 42.91
CA LYS A 110 -71.18 -56.97 43.14
C LYS A 110 -71.84 -58.28 43.54
N ASP A 111 -71.45 -59.39 42.92
CA ASP A 111 -72.01 -60.71 43.23
C ASP A 111 -71.52 -61.19 44.61
N ALA A 112 -70.26 -60.91 44.99
CA ALA A 112 -69.74 -61.14 46.33
C ALA A 112 -70.44 -60.26 47.40
N ASP A 113 -70.73 -58.99 47.09
CA ASP A 113 -71.52 -58.09 47.96
C ASP A 113 -72.94 -58.66 48.20
N ARG A 114 -73.60 -59.17 47.15
CA ARG A 114 -74.93 -59.82 47.25
C ARG A 114 -74.87 -61.12 48.06
N ALA A 115 -73.85 -61.95 47.85
CA ALA A 115 -73.64 -63.18 48.60
C ALA A 115 -73.47 -62.90 50.10
N ARG A 116 -72.64 -61.92 50.47
CA ARG A 116 -72.47 -61.49 51.87
C ARG A 116 -73.77 -60.95 52.47
N SER A 117 -74.49 -60.09 51.75
CA SER A 117 -75.78 -59.56 52.21
C SER A 117 -76.79 -60.69 52.50
N THR A 118 -76.78 -61.75 51.69
CA THR A 118 -77.60 -62.94 51.89
C THR A 118 -77.16 -63.73 53.11
N ALA A 119 -75.85 -63.97 53.28
CA ALA A 119 -75.29 -64.63 54.47
C ALA A 119 -75.61 -63.87 55.77
N GLN A 120 -75.53 -62.54 55.76
CA GLN A 120 -75.90 -61.69 56.91
C GLN A 120 -77.39 -61.81 57.28
N ARG A 121 -78.28 -61.88 56.28
CA ARG A 121 -79.72 -62.11 56.50
C ARG A 121 -79.97 -63.48 57.13
N GLU A 122 -79.26 -64.52 56.68
CA GLU A 122 -79.35 -65.86 57.26
C GLU A 122 -78.80 -65.91 58.70
N VAL A 123 -77.71 -65.20 59.00
CA VAL A 123 -77.24 -65.02 60.38
C VAL A 123 -78.30 -64.33 61.25
N ALA A 124 -78.89 -63.23 60.76
CA ALA A 124 -79.94 -62.52 61.50
C ALA A 124 -81.18 -63.39 61.74
N LYS A 125 -81.56 -64.23 60.76
CA LYS A 125 -82.65 -65.20 60.86
C LYS A 125 -82.34 -66.31 61.87
N ALA A 126 -81.13 -66.88 61.81
CA ALA A 126 -80.67 -67.89 62.77
C ALA A 126 -80.60 -67.32 64.21
N GLN A 127 -80.14 -66.07 64.39
CA GLN A 127 -80.14 -65.38 65.69
C GLN A 127 -81.56 -65.15 66.24
N ARG A 128 -82.55 -64.88 65.38
CA ARG A 128 -83.96 -64.79 65.78
C ARG A 128 -84.49 -66.17 66.19
N ALA A 129 -84.20 -67.22 65.42
CA ALA A 129 -84.59 -68.58 65.75
C ALA A 129 -84.01 -69.06 67.10
N VAL A 130 -82.75 -68.73 67.41
CA VAL A 130 -82.14 -68.99 68.73
C VAL A 130 -82.87 -68.25 69.85
N ARG A 131 -83.21 -66.96 69.65
CA ARG A 131 -84.00 -66.18 70.63
C ARG A 131 -85.38 -66.78 70.86
N ASP A 132 -86.08 -67.16 69.80
CA ASP A 132 -87.41 -67.75 69.87
C ASP A 132 -87.39 -69.13 70.55
N ALA A 133 -86.38 -69.96 70.27
CA ALA A 133 -86.17 -71.25 70.92
C ALA A 133 -85.89 -71.11 72.43
N ARG A 134 -85.06 -70.13 72.82
CA ARG A 134 -84.79 -69.79 74.24
C ARG A 134 -86.04 -69.34 74.98
N ASN A 135 -86.89 -68.53 74.34
CA ASN A 135 -88.15 -68.07 74.93
C ASN A 135 -89.14 -69.22 75.19
N LYS A 136 -89.10 -70.28 74.36
CA LYS A 136 -89.96 -71.47 74.49
C LYS A 136 -89.42 -72.55 75.45
N LYS A 137 -88.22 -72.37 76.03
CA LYS A 137 -87.54 -73.31 76.95
C LYS A 137 -87.36 -74.75 76.41
N ASP A 138 -87.27 -74.93 75.10
CA ASP A 138 -87.06 -76.23 74.43
C ASP A 138 -85.57 -76.46 74.16
N GLN A 139 -84.92 -77.27 75.00
CA GLN A 139 -83.46 -77.44 74.98
C GLN A 139 -82.94 -78.05 73.66
N THR A 140 -83.65 -79.04 73.12
CA THR A 140 -83.34 -79.67 71.81
C THR A 140 -83.39 -78.67 70.66
N LYS A 141 -84.40 -77.79 70.62
CA LYS A 141 -84.49 -76.75 69.58
C LYS A 141 -83.48 -75.63 69.75
N ILE A 142 -83.00 -75.39 70.97
CA ILE A 142 -81.92 -74.42 71.24
C ILE A 142 -80.60 -74.93 70.63
N ASP A 143 -80.27 -76.21 70.81
CA ASP A 143 -79.03 -76.79 70.30
C ASP A 143 -79.02 -76.84 68.75
N GLU A 144 -80.12 -77.25 68.11
CA GLU A 144 -80.27 -77.18 66.66
C GLU A 144 -80.19 -75.75 66.11
N ALA A 145 -80.78 -74.77 66.80
CA ALA A 145 -80.74 -73.37 66.40
C ALA A 145 -79.33 -72.77 66.57
N ASN A 146 -78.58 -73.19 67.61
CA ASN A 146 -77.19 -72.79 67.81
C ASN A 146 -76.28 -73.37 66.71
N GLN A 147 -76.46 -74.64 66.34
CA GLN A 147 -75.70 -75.25 65.24
C GLN A 147 -75.94 -74.51 63.91
N ARG A 148 -77.21 -74.19 63.58
CA ARG A 148 -77.55 -73.39 62.39
C ARG A 148 -76.97 -71.98 62.45
N LEU A 149 -76.90 -71.36 63.63
CA LEU A 149 -76.28 -70.06 63.82
C LEU A 149 -74.77 -70.10 63.58
N ASP A 150 -74.09 -71.15 64.04
CA ASP A 150 -72.64 -71.30 63.83
C ASP A 150 -72.30 -71.59 62.36
N GLU A 151 -73.11 -72.40 61.68
CA GLU A 151 -73.01 -72.60 60.22
C GLU A 151 -73.25 -71.30 59.45
N ALA A 152 -74.26 -70.51 59.82
CA ALA A 152 -74.53 -69.21 59.21
C ALA A 152 -73.39 -68.21 59.44
N ARG A 153 -72.81 -68.18 60.66
CA ARG A 153 -71.64 -67.34 60.99
C ARG A 153 -70.40 -67.75 60.21
N LYS A 154 -70.18 -69.05 59.98
CA LYS A 154 -69.08 -69.54 59.15
C LYS A 154 -69.22 -69.05 57.71
N ARG A 155 -70.43 -69.14 57.12
CA ARG A 155 -70.73 -68.64 55.77
C ARG A 155 -70.62 -67.11 55.65
N ASP A 156 -71.02 -66.35 56.67
CA ASP A 156 -70.81 -64.88 56.69
C ASP A 156 -69.31 -64.53 56.75
N LYS A 157 -68.51 -65.29 57.50
CA LYS A 157 -67.06 -65.09 57.58
C LYS A 157 -66.35 -65.43 56.26
N GLU A 158 -66.78 -66.50 55.58
CA GLU A 158 -66.27 -66.89 54.25
C GLU A 158 -66.65 -65.84 53.20
N SER A 159 -67.93 -65.47 53.09
CA SER A 159 -68.39 -64.43 52.16
C SER A 159 -67.80 -63.04 52.46
N SER A 160 -67.49 -62.72 53.72
CA SER A 160 -66.76 -61.49 54.07
C SER A 160 -65.32 -61.50 53.55
N ARG A 161 -64.65 -62.66 53.52
CA ARG A 161 -63.28 -62.79 52.97
C ARG A 161 -63.31 -62.68 51.45
N GLU A 162 -64.27 -63.36 50.80
CA GLU A 162 -64.48 -63.29 49.34
C GLU A 162 -64.79 -61.86 48.89
N GLN A 163 -65.67 -61.15 49.60
CA GLN A 163 -65.95 -59.74 49.33
C GLN A 163 -64.72 -58.85 49.49
N GLN A 164 -63.90 -59.08 50.52
CA GLN A 164 -62.66 -58.32 50.72
C GLN A 164 -61.65 -58.59 49.60
N GLN A 165 -61.51 -59.84 49.17
CA GLN A 165 -60.64 -60.23 48.05
C GLN A 165 -61.13 -59.63 46.74
N ALA A 166 -62.42 -59.73 46.42
CA ALA A 166 -63.00 -59.15 45.21
C ALA A 166 -62.79 -57.61 45.17
N ARG A 167 -62.99 -56.92 46.29
CA ARG A 167 -62.70 -55.47 46.39
C ARG A 167 -61.22 -55.15 46.19
N GLN A 168 -60.30 -55.97 46.71
CA GLN A 168 -58.86 -55.80 46.48
C GLN A 168 -58.50 -56.04 45.01
N THR A 169 -59.11 -57.02 44.35
CA THR A 169 -58.93 -57.27 42.92
C THR A 169 -59.38 -56.08 42.09
N VAL A 170 -60.58 -55.53 42.35
CA VAL A 170 -61.06 -54.30 41.68
C VAL A 170 -60.08 -53.14 41.85
N GLN A 171 -59.55 -52.91 43.05
CA GLN A 171 -58.58 -51.84 43.29
C GLN A 171 -57.27 -52.04 42.52
N LYS A 172 -56.77 -53.29 42.45
CA LYS A 172 -55.57 -53.62 41.66
C LYS A 172 -55.80 -53.40 40.16
N GLN A 173 -56.92 -53.84 39.62
CA GLN A 173 -57.21 -53.66 38.19
C GLN A 173 -57.43 -52.17 37.85
N LYS A 174 -58.11 -51.40 38.72
CA LYS A 174 -58.21 -49.93 38.56
C LYS A 174 -56.85 -49.24 38.54
N HIS A 175 -55.91 -49.69 39.37
CA HIS A 175 -54.54 -49.17 39.33
C HIS A 175 -53.84 -49.47 38.01
N ARG A 176 -54.03 -50.67 37.43
CA ARG A 176 -53.47 -51.03 36.11
C ARG A 176 -54.07 -50.20 34.98
N VAL A 177 -55.39 -49.95 35.00
CA VAL A 177 -56.04 -49.01 34.06
C VAL A 177 -55.40 -47.62 34.15
N ASN A 178 -55.18 -47.10 35.37
CA ASN A 178 -54.51 -45.79 35.54
C ASN A 178 -53.08 -45.79 35.00
N GLN A 179 -52.33 -46.89 35.15
CA GLN A 179 -50.99 -47.04 34.57
C GLN A 179 -51.04 -47.05 33.03
N ALA A 180 -51.99 -47.78 32.43
CA ALA A 180 -52.20 -47.82 31.00
C ALA A 180 -52.61 -46.44 30.45
N GLN A 181 -53.49 -45.72 31.15
CA GLN A 181 -53.87 -44.34 30.80
C GLN A 181 -52.68 -43.38 30.87
N HIS A 182 -51.80 -43.55 31.86
CA HIS A 182 -50.57 -42.77 31.94
C HIS A 182 -49.63 -43.07 30.76
N ALA A 183 -49.51 -44.33 30.35
CA ALA A 183 -48.73 -44.73 29.16
C ALA A 183 -49.28 -44.08 27.87
N ILE A 184 -50.61 -44.03 27.68
CA ILE A 184 -51.26 -43.31 26.58
C ILE A 184 -50.86 -41.83 26.60
N ASN A 185 -50.94 -41.18 27.76
CA ASN A 185 -50.61 -39.75 27.88
C ASN A 185 -49.14 -39.49 27.53
N GLN A 186 -48.22 -40.36 27.95
CA GLN A 186 -46.81 -40.26 27.57
C GLN A 186 -46.59 -40.46 26.06
N ALA A 187 -47.27 -41.43 25.44
CA ALA A 187 -47.17 -41.68 24.00
C ALA A 187 -47.74 -40.50 23.19
N LYS A 188 -48.90 -39.96 23.58
CA LYS A 188 -49.50 -38.74 22.97
C LYS A 188 -48.59 -37.52 23.10
N HIS A 189 -47.91 -37.37 24.24
CA HIS A 189 -46.94 -36.28 24.43
C HIS A 189 -45.74 -36.41 23.48
N LYS A 190 -45.24 -37.63 23.23
CA LYS A 190 -44.17 -37.88 22.25
C LYS A 190 -44.61 -37.52 20.82
N VAL A 191 -45.84 -37.89 20.43
CA VAL A 191 -46.44 -37.49 19.14
C VAL A 191 -46.47 -35.97 18.99
N ALA A 192 -47.05 -35.25 19.97
CA ALA A 192 -47.14 -33.79 19.93
C ALA A 192 -45.76 -33.11 19.83
N THR A 193 -44.75 -33.67 20.50
CA THR A 193 -43.37 -33.16 20.46
C THR A 193 -42.74 -33.38 19.08
N ALA A 194 -42.91 -34.56 18.49
CA ALA A 194 -42.43 -34.88 17.15
C ALA A 194 -43.11 -34.00 16.07
N GLU A 195 -44.42 -33.77 16.17
CA GLU A 195 -45.17 -32.85 15.30
C GLU A 195 -44.65 -31.40 15.41
N HIS A 196 -44.40 -30.93 16.63
CA HIS A 196 -43.85 -29.59 16.86
C HIS A 196 -42.46 -29.43 16.23
N HIS A 197 -41.59 -30.44 16.37
CA HIS A 197 -40.28 -30.45 15.74
C HIS A 197 -40.38 -30.44 14.21
N LEU A 198 -41.28 -31.25 13.63
CA LEU A 198 -41.49 -31.30 12.18
C LEU A 198 -41.97 -29.95 11.62
N LYS A 199 -42.87 -29.26 12.33
CA LYS A 199 -43.34 -27.92 11.95
C LYS A 199 -42.20 -26.89 11.98
N THR A 200 -41.36 -26.95 13.01
CA THR A 200 -40.18 -26.07 13.13
C THR A 200 -39.19 -26.31 12.00
N LEU A 201 -38.87 -27.58 11.71
CA LEU A 201 -37.97 -27.97 10.62
C LEU A 201 -38.53 -27.58 9.25
N ALA A 202 -39.84 -27.70 9.02
CA ALA A 202 -40.48 -27.25 7.78
C ALA A 202 -40.34 -25.73 7.57
N THR A 203 -40.50 -24.95 8.65
CA THR A 203 -40.32 -23.49 8.60
C THR A 203 -38.86 -23.11 8.31
N GLN A 204 -37.91 -23.80 8.93
CA GLN A 204 -36.49 -23.60 8.68
C GLN A 204 -36.11 -23.95 7.24
N LEU A 205 -36.63 -25.07 6.71
CA LEU A 205 -36.40 -25.50 5.34
C LEU A 205 -36.90 -24.47 4.32
N ALA A 206 -38.14 -23.97 4.49
CA ALA A 206 -38.69 -22.93 3.62
C ALA A 206 -37.86 -21.63 3.66
N ARG A 207 -37.33 -21.27 4.84
CA ARG A 207 -36.44 -20.11 4.98
C ARG A 207 -35.15 -20.30 4.19
N ILE A 208 -34.49 -21.46 4.32
CA ILE A 208 -33.21 -21.71 3.65
C ILE A 208 -33.42 -21.88 2.12
N GLU A 209 -34.53 -22.47 1.69
CA GLU A 209 -34.90 -22.51 0.26
C GLU A 209 -35.08 -21.10 -0.31
N GLY A 210 -35.73 -20.19 0.42
CA GLY A 210 -35.81 -18.78 0.03
C GLY A 210 -34.45 -18.08 -0.03
N GLN A 211 -33.52 -18.42 0.89
CA GLN A 211 -32.15 -17.92 0.84
C GLN A 211 -31.37 -18.44 -0.37
N MET A 212 -31.58 -19.70 -0.77
CA MET A 212 -30.97 -20.28 -1.96
C MET A 212 -31.48 -19.59 -3.23
N GLN A 213 -32.78 -19.44 -3.39
CA GLN A 213 -33.37 -18.75 -4.54
C GLN A 213 -32.89 -17.30 -4.66
N ALA A 214 -32.75 -16.60 -3.53
CA ALA A 214 -32.19 -15.26 -3.50
C ALA A 214 -30.71 -15.24 -3.90
N ALA A 215 -29.93 -16.24 -3.49
CA ALA A 215 -28.53 -16.37 -3.86
C ALA A 215 -28.33 -16.73 -5.35
N GLU A 216 -29.14 -17.64 -5.89
CA GLU A 216 -29.16 -18.02 -7.32
C GLU A 216 -29.47 -16.83 -8.22
N LYS A 217 -30.50 -16.05 -7.88
CA LYS A 217 -30.87 -14.85 -8.66
C LYS A 217 -29.75 -13.81 -8.75
N ASN A 218 -28.88 -13.76 -7.75
CA ASN A 218 -27.73 -12.85 -7.73
C ASN A 218 -26.52 -13.36 -8.53
N LEU A 219 -26.48 -14.65 -8.92
CA LEU A 219 -25.40 -15.27 -9.68
C LEU A 219 -25.61 -15.20 -11.21
N ASP A 220 -26.87 -15.21 -11.68
CA ASP A 220 -27.21 -15.21 -13.11
C ASP A 220 -26.98 -13.85 -13.83
N ALA A 221 -26.47 -12.83 -13.14
CA ALA A 221 -26.31 -11.50 -13.71
C ALA A 221 -24.99 -11.27 -14.50
N ASP A 222 -23.94 -12.11 -14.34
CA ASP A 222 -22.58 -11.53 -14.35
C ASP A 222 -21.52 -12.12 -15.33
N ASP A 223 -21.87 -12.71 -16.49
CA ASP A 223 -20.85 -13.05 -17.53
C ASP A 223 -21.00 -12.26 -18.85
N ALA A 224 -22.22 -11.85 -19.21
CA ALA A 224 -22.45 -10.99 -20.38
C ALA A 224 -22.05 -9.52 -20.12
N GLU A 225 -22.11 -9.08 -18.85
CA GLU A 225 -21.86 -7.69 -18.46
C GLU A 225 -20.38 -7.29 -18.55
N PHE A 226 -19.43 -8.24 -18.43
CA PHE A 226 -17.98 -7.96 -18.43
C PHE A 226 -17.27 -8.13 -19.78
N ALA A 227 -17.97 -8.63 -20.79
CA ALA A 227 -17.43 -8.75 -22.15
C ALA A 227 -16.91 -7.41 -22.73
N PRO A 228 -17.61 -6.26 -22.59
CA PRO A 228 -17.10 -4.99 -23.08
C PRO A 228 -15.88 -4.48 -22.28
N GLN A 229 -15.85 -4.65 -20.96
CA GLN A 229 -14.70 -4.26 -20.12
C GLN A 229 -13.44 -5.08 -20.48
N ARG A 230 -13.59 -6.37 -20.80
CA ARG A 230 -12.46 -7.20 -21.26
C ARG A 230 -11.90 -6.71 -22.60
N ARG A 231 -12.77 -6.33 -23.54
CA ARG A 231 -12.34 -5.71 -24.81
C ARG A 231 -11.65 -4.37 -24.58
N GLN A 232 -12.17 -3.54 -23.68
CA GLN A 232 -11.53 -2.27 -23.32
C GLN A 232 -10.11 -2.48 -22.77
N ILE A 233 -9.90 -3.50 -21.93
CA ILE A 233 -8.57 -3.86 -21.42
C ILE A 233 -7.62 -4.25 -22.56
N GLU A 234 -8.08 -5.09 -23.49
CA GLU A 234 -7.27 -5.52 -24.64
C GLU A 234 -6.91 -4.33 -25.55
N GLU A 235 -7.87 -3.49 -25.88
CA GLU A 235 -7.68 -2.28 -26.68
C GLU A 235 -6.72 -1.30 -26.01
N ALA A 236 -6.88 -1.05 -24.71
CA ALA A 236 -5.98 -0.16 -23.95
C ALA A 236 -4.55 -0.71 -23.89
N ARG A 237 -4.36 -2.03 -23.69
CA ARG A 237 -3.03 -2.65 -23.68
C ARG A 237 -2.37 -2.66 -25.06
N ALA A 238 -3.15 -2.87 -26.12
CA ALA A 238 -2.66 -2.79 -27.49
C ALA A 238 -2.19 -1.36 -27.82
N ALA A 239 -3.00 -0.35 -27.49
CA ALA A 239 -2.66 1.06 -27.66
C ALA A 239 -1.40 1.44 -26.86
N ALA A 240 -1.28 0.95 -25.61
CA ALA A 240 -0.07 1.15 -24.81
C ALA A 240 1.17 0.59 -25.51
N THR A 241 1.08 -0.64 -26.03
CA THR A 241 2.21 -1.29 -26.71
C THR A 241 2.66 -0.50 -27.95
N GLU A 242 1.72 0.02 -28.73
CA GLU A 242 2.00 0.85 -29.92
C GLU A 242 2.67 2.19 -29.55
N LEU A 243 2.16 2.85 -28.50
CA LEU A 243 2.72 4.09 -27.98
C LEU A 243 4.14 3.88 -27.43
N MET A 244 4.39 2.75 -26.74
CA MET A 244 5.72 2.39 -26.26
C MET A 244 6.72 2.16 -27.40
N ALA A 245 6.29 1.51 -28.49
CA ALA A 245 7.11 1.33 -29.70
C ALA A 245 7.44 2.68 -30.36
N THR A 246 6.45 3.59 -30.41
CA THR A 246 6.62 4.96 -30.90
C THR A 246 7.63 5.74 -30.07
N ALA A 247 7.52 5.66 -28.74
CA ALA A 247 8.45 6.30 -27.82
C ALA A 247 9.90 5.82 -28.04
N LYS A 248 10.10 4.51 -28.12
CA LYS A 248 11.41 3.91 -28.36
C LYS A 248 12.01 4.34 -29.71
N SER A 249 11.19 4.37 -30.75
CA SER A 249 11.62 4.80 -32.10
C SER A 249 12.03 6.28 -32.11
N ALA A 250 11.24 7.16 -31.50
CA ALA A 250 11.54 8.59 -31.40
C ALA A 250 12.84 8.84 -30.61
N GLN A 251 13.06 8.11 -29.51
CA GLN A 251 14.28 8.20 -28.71
C GLN A 251 15.53 7.73 -29.49
N GLN A 252 15.44 6.62 -30.23
CA GLN A 252 16.53 6.14 -31.09
C GLN A 252 16.88 7.13 -32.21
N LYS A 253 15.86 7.76 -32.82
CA LYS A 253 16.06 8.82 -33.81
C LYS A 253 16.74 10.04 -33.20
N ALA A 254 16.35 10.45 -31.99
CA ALA A 254 16.97 11.58 -31.30
C ALA A 254 18.48 11.36 -31.06
N LEU A 255 18.86 10.16 -30.62
CA LEU A 255 20.25 9.80 -30.34
C LEU A 255 21.11 9.77 -31.59
N SER A 256 20.66 9.04 -32.61
CA SER A 256 21.38 8.98 -33.89
C SER A 256 21.52 10.38 -34.51
N ARG A 257 20.48 11.22 -34.40
CA ARG A 257 20.56 12.61 -34.88
C ARG A 257 21.54 13.44 -34.06
N MET A 258 21.58 13.28 -32.74
CA MET A 258 22.55 13.95 -31.87
C MET A 258 24.00 13.52 -32.20
N GLU A 259 24.24 12.22 -32.43
CA GLU A 259 25.54 11.71 -32.88
C GLU A 259 25.96 12.35 -34.21
N THR A 260 25.03 12.49 -35.17
CA THR A 260 25.33 13.16 -36.45
C THR A 260 25.66 14.65 -36.26
N ILE A 261 25.00 15.35 -35.32
CA ILE A 261 25.31 16.75 -35.00
C ILE A 261 26.72 16.85 -34.41
N ASP A 262 27.08 15.98 -33.46
CA ASP A 262 28.40 16.00 -32.82
C ASP A 262 29.52 15.66 -33.85
N MET A 263 29.27 14.73 -34.78
CA MET A 263 30.19 14.43 -35.89
C MET A 263 30.32 15.59 -36.91
N GLN A 264 29.22 16.24 -37.27
CA GLN A 264 29.24 17.38 -38.20
C GLN A 264 29.89 18.62 -37.58
N ALA A 265 29.69 18.86 -36.27
CA ALA A 265 30.36 19.93 -35.55
C ALA A 265 31.88 19.73 -35.50
N ALA A 266 32.35 18.49 -35.33
CA ALA A 266 33.77 18.15 -35.37
C ALA A 266 34.39 18.25 -36.79
N ALA A 267 33.59 18.07 -37.84
CA ALA A 267 34.04 18.15 -39.23
C ALA A 267 34.00 19.57 -39.83
N ASN A 268 33.18 20.47 -39.28
CA ASN A 268 32.95 21.84 -39.79
C ASN A 268 33.62 22.94 -38.96
N GLU A 269 34.74 22.68 -38.29
CA GLU A 269 35.61 23.74 -37.78
C GLU A 269 36.18 24.56 -38.96
N GLY A 270 35.38 25.45 -39.56
CA GLY A 270 35.85 26.44 -40.54
C GLY A 270 34.99 26.83 -41.76
N THR A 271 33.69 26.47 -41.92
CA THR A 271 32.94 26.95 -43.11
C THR A 271 31.43 27.28 -42.96
N SER A 272 31.08 28.42 -43.58
CA SER A 272 29.84 28.94 -44.23
C SER A 272 28.51 29.11 -43.49
N ASN A 273 28.38 28.71 -42.22
CA ASN A 273 27.18 29.05 -41.41
C ASN A 273 27.50 30.03 -40.27
N ASP A 274 28.70 30.58 -40.27
CA ASP A 274 29.12 31.57 -39.28
C ASP A 274 28.31 32.86 -39.49
N PRO A 275 27.77 33.44 -38.41
CA PRO A 275 27.11 34.74 -38.45
C PRO A 275 28.01 35.77 -39.13
N SER A 276 27.45 36.49 -40.10
CA SER A 276 28.19 37.44 -40.93
C SER A 276 28.48 38.76 -40.21
N THR A 277 27.77 39.04 -39.11
CA THR A 277 27.97 40.20 -38.25
C THR A 277 27.96 39.84 -36.75
N PRO A 278 28.60 40.66 -35.89
CA PRO A 278 28.52 40.52 -34.43
C PRO A 278 27.09 40.55 -33.88
N GLN A 279 26.21 41.37 -34.47
CA GLN A 279 24.78 41.37 -34.11
C GLN A 279 24.13 40.01 -34.38
N GLU A 280 24.29 39.46 -35.58
CA GLU A 280 23.70 38.18 -35.98
C GLU A 280 24.19 37.04 -35.06
N ALA A 281 25.47 37.08 -34.68
CA ALA A 281 26.06 36.12 -33.75
C ALA A 281 25.40 36.16 -32.36
N PHE A 282 25.21 37.37 -31.83
CA PHE A 282 24.61 37.59 -30.53
C PHE A 282 23.12 37.19 -30.51
N GLU A 283 22.36 37.55 -31.54
CA GLU A 283 20.94 37.18 -31.67
C GLU A 283 20.76 35.67 -31.77
N ARG A 284 21.61 35.00 -32.55
CA ARG A 284 21.61 33.54 -32.69
C ARG A 284 21.92 32.83 -31.38
N ALA A 285 22.90 33.29 -30.62
CA ALA A 285 23.21 32.75 -29.29
C ALA A 285 22.02 32.88 -28.32
N ARG A 286 21.35 34.04 -28.32
CA ARG A 286 20.18 34.31 -27.49
C ARG A 286 19.00 33.42 -27.85
N ASP A 287 18.74 33.24 -29.13
CA ASP A 287 17.58 32.45 -29.59
C ASP A 287 17.81 30.95 -29.36
N LEU A 288 19.05 30.46 -29.50
CA LEU A 288 19.46 29.11 -29.13
C LEU A 288 19.29 28.83 -27.63
N GLU A 289 19.74 29.74 -26.77
CA GLU A 289 19.54 29.65 -25.33
C GLU A 289 18.04 29.48 -24.99
N ARG A 290 17.18 30.33 -25.56
CA ARG A 290 15.72 30.28 -25.33
C ARG A 290 15.11 28.98 -25.80
N LEU A 291 15.53 28.50 -26.98
CA LEU A 291 15.05 27.25 -27.53
C LEU A 291 15.44 26.08 -26.62
N ILE A 292 16.71 25.98 -26.24
CA ILE A 292 17.22 24.90 -25.38
C ILE A 292 16.56 24.95 -24.00
N ALA A 293 16.40 26.13 -23.39
CA ALA A 293 15.71 26.27 -22.11
C ALA A 293 14.24 25.83 -22.19
N LYS A 294 13.51 26.21 -23.26
CA LYS A 294 12.13 25.79 -23.49
C LYS A 294 12.03 24.27 -23.63
N LYS A 295 12.89 23.66 -24.46
CA LYS A 295 12.88 22.22 -24.71
C LYS A 295 13.30 21.43 -23.47
N PHE A 296 14.31 21.91 -22.74
CA PHE A 296 14.71 21.31 -21.46
C PHE A 296 13.55 21.33 -20.44
N LYS A 297 12.75 22.40 -20.40
CA LYS A 297 11.55 22.45 -19.56
C LYS A 297 10.56 21.37 -19.94
N GLU A 298 10.28 21.20 -21.23
CA GLU A 298 9.35 20.19 -21.73
C GLU A 298 9.83 18.78 -21.38
N PHE A 299 11.12 18.49 -21.59
CA PHE A 299 11.75 17.23 -21.21
C PHE A 299 11.66 16.95 -19.71
N ARG A 300 12.09 17.89 -18.85
CA ARG A 300 12.01 17.75 -17.39
C ARG A 300 10.57 17.59 -16.89
N SER A 301 9.61 18.25 -17.53
CA SER A 301 8.19 18.10 -17.19
C SER A 301 7.68 16.70 -17.53
N ALA A 302 8.09 16.14 -18.66
CA ALA A 302 7.70 14.79 -19.03
C ALA A 302 8.35 13.73 -18.13
N ASP A 303 9.63 13.91 -17.76
CA ASP A 303 10.32 13.07 -16.77
C ASP A 303 9.64 13.16 -15.39
N LEU A 304 9.26 14.37 -14.96
CA LEU A 304 8.53 14.56 -13.71
C LEU A 304 7.15 13.90 -13.72
N ALA A 305 6.41 14.02 -14.83
CA ALA A 305 5.11 13.36 -15.01
C ALA A 305 5.23 11.84 -14.83
N LEU A 306 6.31 11.27 -15.37
CA LEU A 306 6.62 9.86 -15.33
C LEU A 306 7.02 9.38 -13.93
N VAL A 307 7.90 10.12 -13.25
CA VAL A 307 8.39 9.80 -11.90
C VAL A 307 7.30 9.98 -10.85
N GLN A 308 6.55 11.09 -10.91
CA GLN A 308 5.52 11.42 -9.92
C GLN A 308 4.15 10.86 -10.27
N SER A 309 4.00 10.18 -11.41
CA SER A 309 2.73 9.59 -11.84
C SER A 309 1.60 10.61 -12.04
N ILE A 310 1.93 11.85 -12.39
CA ILE A 310 0.98 12.96 -12.61
C ILE A 310 0.75 13.23 -14.10
N GLU A 311 -0.29 13.98 -14.43
CA GLU A 311 -0.59 14.37 -15.82
C GLU A 311 0.54 15.28 -16.39
N PRO A 312 0.92 15.15 -17.68
CA PRO A 312 1.93 15.99 -18.29
C PRO A 312 1.65 17.51 -18.20
N SER A 313 0.38 17.91 -18.24
CA SER A 313 -0.02 19.32 -18.10
C SER A 313 0.24 19.86 -16.70
N GLU A 314 0.02 19.06 -15.65
CA GLU A 314 0.33 19.39 -14.26
C GLU A 314 1.84 19.43 -14.03
N ALA A 315 2.58 18.45 -14.55
CA ALA A 315 4.04 18.43 -14.43
C ALA A 315 4.70 19.69 -15.04
N ARG A 316 4.18 20.22 -16.15
CA ARG A 316 4.65 21.47 -16.77
C ARG A 316 4.48 22.71 -15.89
N LYS A 317 3.50 22.72 -14.99
CA LYS A 317 3.28 23.81 -14.03
C LYS A 317 4.28 23.74 -12.87
N LEU A 318 4.75 22.54 -12.55
CA LEU A 318 5.68 22.26 -11.46
C LEU A 318 7.16 22.47 -11.84
N VAL A 319 7.48 22.50 -13.13
CA VAL A 319 8.86 22.73 -13.62
C VAL A 319 9.07 24.17 -14.06
N SER A 320 10.08 24.82 -13.49
CA SER A 320 10.58 26.11 -13.98
C SER A 320 12.04 26.00 -14.42
N VAL A 321 12.31 26.30 -15.68
CA VAL A 321 13.67 26.43 -16.20
C VAL A 321 13.99 27.92 -16.28
N PRO A 322 15.11 28.38 -15.69
CA PRO A 322 15.48 29.77 -15.77
C PRO A 322 15.92 30.14 -17.17
N LEU A 323 15.63 31.38 -17.54
CA LEU A 323 16.42 32.12 -18.50
C LEU A 323 17.13 33.23 -17.70
N PRO A 324 18.47 33.24 -17.65
CA PRO A 324 19.21 34.31 -16.97
C PRO A 324 18.78 35.68 -17.51
N GLU A 325 18.51 36.65 -16.62
CA GLU A 325 18.27 38.02 -17.06
C GLU A 325 19.60 38.67 -17.45
N ARG A 326 19.73 39.07 -18.72
CA ARG A 326 20.98 39.58 -19.27
C ARG A 326 20.97 41.12 -19.34
N PRO A 327 22.08 41.82 -19.03
CA PRO A 327 22.16 43.27 -19.09
C PRO A 327 21.74 43.82 -20.46
N LYS A 328 20.84 44.81 -20.45
CA LYS A 328 20.32 45.42 -21.68
C LYS A 328 21.36 46.32 -22.33
N PHE A 329 21.60 46.15 -23.62
CA PHE A 329 22.39 47.06 -24.45
C PHE A 329 21.77 47.17 -25.86
N GLU A 330 22.12 48.21 -26.62
CA GLU A 330 21.65 48.39 -27.99
C GLU A 330 22.32 47.35 -28.92
N VAL A 331 21.62 46.25 -29.20
CA VAL A 331 22.11 45.17 -30.08
C VAL A 331 22.45 45.69 -31.48
N GLU A 332 21.67 46.64 -32.01
CA GLU A 332 21.92 47.32 -33.29
C GLU A 332 23.22 48.12 -33.32
N SER A 333 23.79 48.47 -32.15
CA SER A 333 25.04 49.23 -32.08
C SER A 333 26.28 48.39 -32.30
N LEU A 334 26.15 47.06 -32.30
CA LEU A 334 27.26 46.11 -32.53
C LEU A 334 27.85 46.24 -33.93
N ASP A 335 27.01 46.57 -34.92
CA ASP A 335 27.39 46.65 -36.33
C ASP A 335 27.67 48.09 -36.80
N ARG A 336 27.44 49.11 -35.95
CA ARG A 336 27.66 50.52 -36.31
C ARG A 336 29.14 50.84 -36.40
N SER A 337 29.58 51.56 -37.43
CA SER A 337 30.98 52.03 -37.52
C SER A 337 31.23 53.25 -36.63
N ALA A 338 32.15 53.15 -35.66
CA ALA A 338 32.58 54.30 -34.88
C ALA A 338 33.43 55.29 -35.70
N ARG A 339 33.07 56.58 -35.65
CA ARG A 339 33.72 57.66 -36.41
C ARG A 339 34.53 58.63 -35.54
N THR A 340 34.53 58.43 -34.22
CA THR A 340 35.26 59.25 -33.23
C THR A 340 35.92 58.35 -32.18
N GLN A 341 36.98 58.83 -31.52
CA GLN A 341 37.68 58.04 -30.49
C GLN A 341 36.77 57.67 -29.31
N GLU A 342 35.86 58.56 -28.91
CA GLU A 342 34.89 58.29 -27.84
C GLU A 342 33.83 57.27 -28.25
N SER A 343 33.33 57.33 -29.50
CA SER A 343 32.38 56.33 -30.02
C SER A 343 33.03 54.96 -30.21
N MET A 344 34.32 54.92 -30.58
CA MET A 344 35.09 53.69 -30.71
C MET A 344 35.29 53.00 -29.35
N ARG A 345 35.61 53.77 -28.30
CA ARG A 345 35.73 53.23 -26.93
C ARG A 345 34.40 52.64 -26.44
N ARG A 346 33.29 53.36 -26.62
CA ARG A 346 31.94 52.84 -26.27
C ARG A 346 31.60 51.59 -27.08
N GLN A 347 31.96 51.54 -28.36
CA GLN A 347 31.76 50.36 -29.19
C GLN A 347 32.55 49.15 -28.69
N PHE A 348 33.82 49.31 -28.30
CA PHE A 348 34.61 48.24 -27.70
C PHE A 348 34.03 47.75 -26.37
N GLU A 349 33.53 48.67 -25.52
CA GLU A 349 32.86 48.31 -24.27
C GLU A 349 31.58 47.48 -24.55
N THR A 350 30.74 47.92 -25.50
CA THR A 350 29.52 47.19 -25.90
C THR A 350 29.82 45.83 -26.53
N LEU A 351 30.82 45.74 -27.42
CA LEU A 351 31.27 44.48 -28.02
C LEU A 351 31.79 43.52 -26.94
N GLY A 352 32.59 44.01 -25.99
CA GLY A 352 33.08 43.21 -24.87
C GLY A 352 31.96 42.72 -23.95
N THR A 353 30.90 43.51 -23.75
CA THR A 353 29.71 43.04 -23.02
C THR A 353 28.91 41.99 -23.81
N ALA A 354 28.75 42.18 -25.11
CA ALA A 354 28.02 41.25 -25.97
C ALA A 354 28.75 39.90 -26.10
N GLU A 355 30.08 39.93 -26.22
CA GLU A 355 30.91 38.72 -26.27
C GLU A 355 30.80 37.91 -24.98
N ARG A 356 31.00 38.54 -23.81
CA ARG A 356 30.84 37.84 -22.52
C ARG A 356 29.43 37.27 -22.34
N GLN A 357 28.41 38.03 -22.74
CA GLN A 357 27.04 37.54 -22.66
C GLN A 357 26.80 36.35 -23.59
N ALA A 358 27.32 36.36 -24.81
CA ALA A 358 27.18 35.26 -25.76
C ALA A 358 27.94 34.00 -25.30
N GLU A 359 29.10 34.16 -24.67
CA GLU A 359 29.84 33.06 -24.03
C GLU A 359 29.05 32.44 -22.88
N ASN A 360 28.46 33.26 -22.02
CA ASN A 360 27.59 32.76 -20.95
C ASN A 360 26.32 32.08 -21.49
N MET A 361 25.75 32.54 -22.62
CA MET A 361 24.62 31.84 -23.29
C MET A 361 25.04 30.46 -23.78
N ALA A 362 26.24 30.39 -24.37
CA ALA A 362 26.81 29.16 -24.89
C ALA A 362 27.06 28.12 -23.79
N GLU A 363 27.70 28.53 -22.70
CA GLU A 363 27.96 27.68 -21.54
C GLU A 363 26.66 27.17 -20.89
N PHE A 364 25.69 28.07 -20.69
CA PHE A 364 24.38 27.72 -20.15
C PHE A 364 23.65 26.68 -21.03
N ALA A 365 23.62 26.90 -22.34
CA ALA A 365 23.03 25.99 -23.31
C ALA A 365 23.71 24.61 -23.31
N GLN A 366 25.05 24.56 -23.27
CA GLN A 366 25.81 23.32 -23.19
C GLN A 366 25.53 22.56 -21.89
N ALA A 367 25.45 23.26 -20.76
CA ALA A 367 25.18 22.64 -19.47
C ALA A 367 23.76 22.03 -19.41
N LEU A 368 22.75 22.69 -20.02
CA LEU A 368 21.40 22.13 -20.14
C LEU A 368 21.37 20.89 -21.04
N LEU A 369 22.08 20.93 -22.18
CA LEU A 369 22.18 19.78 -23.09
C LEU A 369 22.90 18.60 -22.45
N ALA A 370 24.00 18.83 -21.73
CA ALA A 370 24.73 17.78 -21.01
C ALA A 370 23.84 17.09 -19.97
N ARG A 371 23.02 17.86 -19.24
CA ARG A 371 22.07 17.32 -18.27
C ARG A 371 20.94 16.52 -18.94
N ALA A 372 20.42 16.98 -20.08
CA ALA A 372 19.45 16.23 -20.88
C ALA A 372 20.05 14.90 -21.37
N LYS A 373 21.26 14.93 -21.94
CA LYS A 373 22.00 13.73 -22.39
C LYS A 373 22.22 12.72 -21.27
N GLY A 374 22.60 13.16 -20.07
CA GLY A 374 22.76 12.26 -18.91
C GLY A 374 21.46 11.54 -18.54
N LEU A 375 20.34 12.27 -18.51
CA LEU A 375 19.01 11.71 -18.25
C LEU A 375 18.53 10.79 -19.40
N GLU A 376 18.97 11.02 -20.63
CA GLU A 376 18.69 10.16 -21.79
C GLU A 376 19.49 8.85 -21.77
N GLN A 377 20.78 8.90 -21.43
CA GLN A 377 21.61 7.70 -21.29
C GLN A 377 21.10 6.79 -20.17
N GLU A 378 20.70 7.37 -19.03
CA GLU A 378 19.98 6.63 -17.98
C GLU A 378 18.67 6.01 -18.50
N GLY A 379 17.99 6.64 -19.47
CA GLY A 379 16.78 6.11 -20.10
C GLY A 379 16.98 5.05 -21.16
N LEU A 380 18.21 4.87 -21.65
CA LEU A 380 18.56 3.86 -22.65
C LEU A 380 19.16 2.61 -22.03
N GLN A 381 19.88 2.78 -20.92
CA GLN A 381 20.50 1.67 -20.20
C GLN A 381 19.53 0.98 -19.23
N ILE A 382 18.46 1.66 -18.84
CA ILE A 382 17.54 1.24 -17.79
C ILE A 382 16.12 1.27 -18.36
N THR A 383 15.40 0.16 -18.22
CA THR A 383 13.98 0.09 -18.54
C THR A 383 13.18 1.07 -17.67
N LEU A 384 12.04 1.50 -18.17
CA LEU A 384 11.13 2.38 -17.44
C LEU A 384 10.71 1.84 -16.05
N ALA A 385 10.57 0.52 -15.93
CA ALA A 385 10.32 -0.15 -14.65
C ALA A 385 11.47 0.09 -13.67
N GLU A 386 12.70 -0.11 -14.11
CA GLU A 386 13.89 0.10 -13.30
C GLU A 386 14.14 1.60 -13.01
N ARG A 387 13.73 2.54 -13.89
CA ARG A 387 13.77 3.98 -13.60
C ARG A 387 12.79 4.35 -12.49
N ARG A 388 11.56 3.84 -12.56
CA ARG A 388 10.55 4.02 -11.51
C ARG A 388 10.97 3.38 -10.20
N GLU A 389 11.55 2.19 -10.27
CA GLU A 389 12.09 1.49 -9.10
C GLU A 389 13.24 2.29 -8.49
N SER A 390 14.16 2.79 -9.31
CA SER A 390 15.28 3.63 -8.84
C SER A 390 14.79 4.94 -8.22
N ALA A 391 13.79 5.60 -8.83
CA ALA A 391 13.19 6.82 -8.29
C ALA A 391 12.36 6.55 -7.02
N ALA A 392 11.64 5.43 -6.96
CA ALA A 392 10.91 5.00 -5.78
C ALA A 392 11.87 4.63 -4.65
N GLN A 393 12.99 3.98 -4.96
CA GLN A 393 14.05 3.67 -4.02
C GLN A 393 14.68 4.97 -3.48
N GLU A 394 15.05 5.90 -4.36
CA GLU A 394 15.55 7.22 -3.98
C GLU A 394 14.57 7.95 -3.07
N ARG A 395 13.28 7.98 -3.43
CA ARG A 395 12.22 8.58 -2.60
C ARG A 395 12.11 7.88 -1.24
N SER A 396 12.01 6.56 -1.22
CA SER A 396 11.85 5.77 0.00
C SER A 396 13.05 5.91 0.95
N GLN A 397 14.25 6.20 0.46
CA GLN A 397 15.45 6.34 1.28
C GLN A 397 15.73 7.80 1.65
N SER A 398 15.29 8.76 0.84
CA SER A 398 15.54 10.19 1.07
C SER A 398 14.44 10.88 1.88
N ALA A 399 13.17 10.54 1.67
CA ALA A 399 12.04 11.21 2.29
C ALA A 399 11.83 10.79 3.75
N GLU A 400 11.59 11.76 4.62
CA GLU A 400 11.27 11.54 6.03
C GLU A 400 9.97 10.72 6.19
N ASP A 401 8.93 11.07 5.44
CA ASP A 401 7.61 10.41 5.53
C ASP A 401 7.63 8.94 5.09
N ASP A 402 8.52 8.58 4.14
CA ASP A 402 8.60 7.23 3.58
C ASP A 402 9.73 6.40 4.23
N GLY A 403 10.90 7.01 4.44
CA GLY A 403 12.14 6.36 4.89
C GLY A 403 12.53 6.63 6.34
N GLY A 404 11.82 7.52 7.02
CA GLY A 404 12.12 7.97 8.37
C GLY A 404 13.31 8.92 8.48
N ALA A 405 13.58 9.32 9.72
CA ALA A 405 14.65 10.26 10.04
C ALA A 405 16.07 9.69 9.80
N VAL A 406 16.26 8.36 9.71
CA VAL A 406 17.59 7.73 9.55
C VAL A 406 17.60 6.78 8.36
N SER A 407 18.53 6.96 7.41
CA SER A 407 18.63 6.11 6.21
C SER A 407 20.05 6.04 5.63
N ASP A 408 20.37 4.96 4.91
CA ASP A 408 21.66 4.75 4.22
C ASP A 408 21.51 4.89 2.71
N MET A 409 22.08 5.96 2.14
CA MET A 409 22.09 6.32 0.73
C MET A 409 23.34 5.84 -0.02
N THR A 410 24.34 5.27 0.67
CA THR A 410 25.68 5.01 0.10
C THR A 410 25.64 4.11 -1.13
N SER A 411 24.83 3.05 -1.09
CA SER A 411 24.69 2.09 -2.20
C SER A 411 24.02 2.73 -3.42
N LEU A 412 22.99 3.56 -3.18
CA LEU A 412 22.28 4.28 -4.24
C LEU A 412 23.21 5.31 -4.91
N MET A 413 23.94 6.08 -4.11
CA MET A 413 24.91 7.06 -4.61
C MET A 413 26.09 6.40 -5.33
N ALA A 414 26.57 5.25 -4.87
CA ALA A 414 27.62 4.48 -5.55
C ALA A 414 27.16 3.96 -6.92
N LYS A 415 25.89 3.52 -7.04
CA LYS A 415 25.30 3.08 -8.30
C LYS A 415 25.22 4.23 -9.31
N ARG A 416 24.74 5.40 -8.88
CA ARG A 416 24.70 6.64 -9.68
C ARG A 416 26.09 7.07 -10.16
N SER A 417 27.10 7.01 -9.27
CA SER A 417 28.48 7.37 -9.61
C SER A 417 29.07 6.48 -10.72
N LYS A 418 28.88 5.16 -10.64
CA LYS A 418 29.39 4.22 -11.65
C LYS A 418 28.73 4.39 -13.02
N GLN A 419 27.47 4.83 -13.06
CA GLN A 419 26.76 5.14 -14.31
C GLN A 419 27.31 6.41 -14.98
N GLN A 420 27.78 7.39 -14.19
CA GLN A 420 28.38 8.61 -14.72
C GLN A 420 29.82 8.42 -15.24
N GLU A 421 30.59 7.46 -14.70
CA GLU A 421 31.98 7.19 -15.10
C GLU A 421 32.14 6.41 -16.42
N SER A 422 31.05 5.97 -17.06
CA SER A 422 31.14 5.31 -18.38
C SER A 422 30.92 6.29 -19.54
N PRO A 423 31.98 6.98 -19.98
CA PRO A 423 32.17 7.26 -21.39
C PRO A 423 33.63 6.99 -21.83
N GLY A 424 33.83 5.95 -22.64
CA GLY A 424 35.05 5.81 -23.47
C GLY A 424 36.21 5.01 -22.87
N SER A 425 36.12 3.68 -22.91
CA SER A 425 37.31 2.81 -23.01
C SER A 425 37.03 1.74 -24.05
N ASN A 426 37.22 2.10 -25.31
CA ASN A 426 37.32 1.14 -26.40
C ASN A 426 38.77 0.62 -26.40
N GLY A 427 38.96 -0.62 -25.95
CA GLY A 427 40.28 -1.26 -25.85
C GLY A 427 40.14 -2.76 -25.60
N GLU A 428 40.11 -3.49 -26.72
CA GLU A 428 40.36 -4.93 -26.87
C GLU A 428 39.35 -5.95 -26.31
N ARG A 429 38.52 -6.39 -27.25
CA ARG A 429 37.82 -7.67 -27.29
C ARG A 429 38.81 -8.83 -27.08
N GLY A 430 38.68 -9.53 -25.95
CA GLY A 430 39.04 -10.94 -25.83
C GLY A 430 37.77 -11.79 -25.99
N ASN A 431 37.60 -12.35 -27.18
CA ASN A 431 36.62 -13.37 -27.51
C ASN A 431 36.92 -14.66 -26.72
N ASP A 432 35.92 -15.26 -26.06
CA ASP A 432 35.67 -16.72 -26.10
C ASP A 432 34.38 -17.12 -25.35
N GLY A 433 33.40 -17.58 -26.12
CA GLY A 433 32.91 -18.97 -26.03
C GLY A 433 31.99 -19.43 -24.88
N GLN A 434 30.71 -19.57 -25.23
CA GLN A 434 29.82 -20.74 -24.94
C GLN A 434 29.19 -20.98 -23.55
N SER A 435 27.87 -20.73 -23.53
CA SER A 435 26.76 -21.59 -23.09
C SER A 435 27.02 -22.86 -22.24
N ARG A 436 26.34 -22.97 -21.06
CA ARG A 436 25.23 -23.92 -20.73
C ARG A 436 25.11 -24.30 -19.23
N SER A 437 23.84 -24.30 -18.78
CA SER A 437 23.12 -25.22 -17.86
C SER A 437 23.59 -25.55 -16.43
N ASP A 438 22.64 -25.33 -15.51
CA ASP A 438 22.24 -26.12 -14.33
C ASP A 438 23.06 -27.36 -13.93
N ARG A 439 23.53 -27.39 -12.66
CA ARG A 439 23.20 -28.43 -11.65
C ARG A 439 23.92 -28.23 -10.31
N GLU A 440 23.23 -28.68 -9.26
CA GLU A 440 23.60 -28.69 -7.84
C GLU A 440 24.70 -29.71 -7.47
N ALA A 441 25.30 -29.44 -6.30
CA ALA A 441 25.85 -30.35 -5.28
C ALA A 441 27.38 -30.60 -5.18
N ASP A 442 27.91 -30.05 -4.07
CA ASP A 442 28.75 -30.68 -3.04
C ASP A 442 30.30 -30.80 -3.20
N GLY A 443 31.00 -30.30 -2.16
CA GLY A 443 32.14 -31.00 -1.57
C GLY A 443 33.59 -30.62 -1.93
N THR A 444 34.18 -29.77 -1.09
CA THR A 444 35.58 -29.84 -0.55
C THR A 444 36.78 -29.20 -1.30
N THR A 445 37.27 -28.09 -0.71
CA THR A 445 38.67 -27.63 -0.50
C THR A 445 39.64 -27.51 -1.69
N ASN A 446 40.15 -26.32 -2.00
CA ASN A 446 41.33 -25.74 -1.33
C ASN A 446 41.60 -24.27 -1.77
N SER A 447 42.24 -23.53 -0.86
CA SER A 447 42.62 -22.11 -0.87
C SER A 447 43.39 -21.62 -2.10
N THR A 448 43.03 -20.46 -2.66
CA THR A 448 43.87 -19.23 -2.64
C THR A 448 43.21 -18.02 -3.32
N ARG A 449 43.09 -16.92 -2.56
CA ARG A 449 43.04 -15.51 -2.98
C ARG A 449 41.76 -15.01 -3.68
N SER A 450 40.69 -14.88 -2.90
CA SER A 450 39.47 -14.15 -3.28
C SER A 450 39.52 -12.69 -2.83
N GLU A 451 39.40 -11.79 -3.81
CA GLU A 451 38.92 -10.42 -3.63
C GLU A 451 37.60 -10.46 -2.87
N ALA A 452 37.54 -9.77 -1.73
CA ALA A 452 36.38 -9.80 -0.85
C ALA A 452 35.23 -8.95 -1.44
N PHE A 453 34.45 -9.54 -2.34
CA PHE A 453 33.07 -9.14 -2.57
C PHE A 453 32.21 -9.74 -1.46
N THR A 454 31.74 -8.90 -0.53
CA THR A 454 30.72 -9.29 0.44
C THR A 454 29.41 -9.56 -0.28
N VAL A 455 28.97 -10.82 -0.21
CA VAL A 455 27.60 -11.26 -0.43
C VAL A 455 26.68 -10.42 0.46
N VAL A 456 25.66 -9.82 -0.13
CA VAL A 456 24.65 -9.03 0.58
C VAL A 456 23.63 -9.99 1.17
N GLU A 457 23.79 -10.33 2.44
CA GLU A 457 22.69 -10.78 3.30
C GLU A 457 22.67 -9.92 4.58
N GLU A 458 21.47 -9.40 4.86
CA GLU A 458 21.01 -8.61 6.01
C GLU A 458 21.55 -7.18 6.26
N LYS A 459 20.59 -6.23 6.23
CA LYS A 459 20.71 -4.80 6.55
C LYS A 459 21.22 -4.58 7.99
N SER A 460 22.52 -4.43 8.17
CA SER A 460 23.07 -3.71 9.33
C SER A 460 23.44 -2.29 8.90
N VAL A 461 22.49 -1.36 9.02
CA VAL A 461 22.84 0.07 9.01
C VAL A 461 23.61 0.31 10.31
N THR A 462 24.91 0.56 10.23
CA THR A 462 25.70 1.03 11.38
C THR A 462 24.96 2.19 12.04
N ALA A 463 24.62 2.08 13.32
CA ALA A 463 23.85 3.13 14.02
C ALA A 463 24.53 4.49 13.83
N PRO A 464 23.78 5.56 13.49
CA PRO A 464 24.37 6.88 13.32
C PRO A 464 24.99 7.34 14.65
N PRO A 465 26.17 7.98 14.62
CA PRO A 465 26.77 8.52 15.83
C PRO A 465 25.79 9.54 16.46
N PRO A 466 25.48 9.43 17.77
CA PRO A 466 24.50 10.28 18.39
C PRO A 466 24.94 11.74 18.28
N PRO A 467 24.05 12.67 17.88
CA PRO A 467 24.42 14.08 17.75
C PRO A 467 24.74 14.76 19.10
N ARG A 468 24.65 14.06 20.24
CA ARG A 468 24.95 14.60 21.59
C ARG A 468 26.43 14.99 21.79
N GLU A 469 27.30 14.69 20.84
CA GLU A 469 28.72 15.06 20.82
C GLU A 469 29.03 16.40 20.10
N PHE A 470 28.02 17.25 19.80
CA PHE A 470 28.23 18.60 19.22
C PHE A 470 28.88 19.62 20.19
N ALA A 471 29.67 19.23 21.18
CA ALA A 471 30.22 20.19 22.15
C ALA A 471 31.18 21.21 21.50
N SER A 472 31.73 20.94 20.30
CA SER A 472 32.59 21.87 19.54
C SER A 472 32.72 21.50 18.05
N PRO A 473 31.64 21.49 17.23
CA PRO A 473 31.78 21.19 15.81
C PRO A 473 32.60 22.30 15.13
N MET A 474 33.59 21.91 14.34
CA MET A 474 34.44 22.85 13.61
C MET A 474 33.94 23.05 12.17
N PRO A 475 34.13 24.25 11.58
CA PRO A 475 33.84 24.47 10.17
C PRO A 475 34.82 23.68 9.30
N ALA A 476 34.32 22.94 8.29
CA ALA A 476 35.15 22.18 7.36
C ALA A 476 34.59 22.20 5.93
N ARG A 477 35.50 22.32 4.94
CA ARG A 477 35.16 22.30 3.49
C ARG A 477 36.04 21.35 2.66
N ARG A 478 37.14 20.89 3.26
CA ARG A 478 38.08 19.96 2.65
C ARG A 478 38.38 18.84 3.62
N PHE A 479 38.25 17.61 3.13
CA PHE A 479 38.44 16.38 3.89
C PHE A 479 39.56 15.57 3.24
N ALA A 480 40.64 15.30 4.01
CA ALA A 480 41.87 14.67 3.52
C ALA A 480 42.03 13.24 4.09
N SER A 481 42.64 12.34 3.30
CA SER A 481 42.72 10.91 3.61
C SER A 481 43.82 10.53 4.61
N GLU A 482 44.99 11.20 4.59
CA GLU A 482 46.08 11.01 5.56
C GLU A 482 46.94 12.28 5.73
N GLY A 483 47.29 12.63 6.98
CA GLY A 483 48.20 13.75 7.31
C GLY A 483 47.58 15.16 7.35
N GLY A 484 46.38 15.35 6.79
CA GLY A 484 45.53 16.52 7.05
C GLY A 484 44.64 16.32 8.28
N THR A 485 44.12 17.39 8.86
CA THR A 485 43.23 17.33 10.05
C THR A 485 41.99 16.48 9.74
N ARG A 486 42.03 15.17 10.04
CA ARG A 486 40.83 14.32 10.08
C ARG A 486 40.01 14.83 11.26
N ALA A 487 39.03 15.68 10.95
CA ALA A 487 38.20 16.28 11.98
C ALA A 487 37.45 15.15 12.69
N LYS A 488 37.85 14.87 13.94
CA LYS A 488 37.18 13.93 14.82
C LYS A 488 35.87 14.55 15.28
N GLY A 489 34.82 13.74 15.33
CA GLY A 489 33.47 14.13 15.68
C GLY A 489 32.72 14.81 14.53
N TRP A 490 31.64 15.48 14.89
CA TRP A 490 30.82 16.23 13.95
C TRP A 490 31.47 17.55 13.55
N THR A 491 31.51 17.84 12.25
CA THR A 491 31.86 19.14 11.67
C THR A 491 30.64 19.77 11.03
N PHE A 492 30.65 21.07 10.75
CA PHE A 492 29.57 21.74 10.03
C PHE A 492 30.07 22.48 8.81
N VAL A 493 29.21 22.61 7.80
CA VAL A 493 29.50 23.38 6.59
C VAL A 493 29.14 24.83 6.84
N ASP A 494 30.16 25.70 6.80
CA ASP A 494 30.03 27.10 7.22
C ASP A 494 29.79 28.08 6.07
N SER A 495 30.18 27.72 4.85
CA SER A 495 30.23 28.63 3.71
C SER A 495 29.24 28.21 2.62
N TRP A 496 28.37 29.14 2.24
CA TRP A 496 27.28 28.91 1.32
C TRP A 496 27.10 30.09 0.37
N TYR A 497 26.65 29.82 -0.85
CA TYR A 497 25.99 30.80 -1.69
C TYR A 497 24.51 30.69 -1.45
N LEU A 498 23.84 31.78 -1.06
CA LEU A 498 22.41 31.82 -0.78
C LEU A 498 21.66 32.59 -1.85
N ILE A 499 20.45 32.15 -2.18
CA ILE A 499 19.58 32.87 -3.11
C ILE A 499 18.10 32.72 -2.73
N GLY A 500 17.33 33.77 -3.00
CA GLY A 500 15.90 33.90 -2.73
C GLY A 500 15.56 35.32 -2.29
N PRO A 501 14.29 35.60 -1.93
CA PRO A 501 13.19 34.64 -1.80
C PRO A 501 12.56 34.25 -3.15
N PHE A 502 12.14 32.98 -3.26
CA PHE A 502 11.23 32.49 -4.30
C PHE A 502 9.81 32.39 -3.74
N ASP A 503 8.82 32.62 -4.61
CA ASP A 503 7.41 32.66 -4.24
C ASP A 503 6.90 31.32 -3.72
N ASN A 504 6.32 31.30 -2.52
CA ASN A 504 5.65 30.14 -1.96
C ASN A 504 4.39 30.55 -1.18
N ALA A 505 3.64 31.54 -1.70
CA ALA A 505 2.42 32.03 -1.05
C ALA A 505 1.48 30.88 -0.66
N SER A 506 1.06 30.87 0.61
CA SER A 506 0.22 29.80 1.20
C SER A 506 0.77 28.38 1.00
N ARG A 507 2.10 28.25 0.82
CA ARG A 507 2.83 27.00 0.55
C ARG A 507 2.44 26.31 -0.75
N ALA A 508 1.83 27.03 -1.69
CA ALA A 508 1.33 26.48 -2.95
C ALA A 508 2.43 25.94 -3.88
N ASN A 509 3.68 26.36 -3.68
CA ASN A 509 4.83 25.96 -4.50
C ASN A 509 5.77 25.00 -3.75
N ILE A 510 5.30 24.33 -2.69
CA ILE A 510 6.16 23.46 -1.85
C ILE A 510 6.84 22.33 -2.62
N HIS A 511 6.21 21.79 -3.68
CA HIS A 511 6.80 20.78 -4.57
C HIS A 511 7.20 21.32 -5.94
N LYS A 512 7.09 22.64 -6.15
CA LYS A 512 7.51 23.26 -7.40
C LYS A 512 9.03 23.31 -7.46
N GLN A 513 9.58 22.83 -8.58
CA GLN A 513 11.00 22.91 -8.88
C GLN A 513 11.32 24.32 -9.40
N PHE A 514 12.12 25.05 -8.63
CA PHE A 514 12.62 26.36 -9.05
C PHE A 514 13.96 26.22 -9.79
N PRO A 515 14.39 27.28 -10.49
CA PRO A 515 15.60 27.27 -11.27
C PRO A 515 16.86 26.63 -10.65
N PRO A 516 17.21 26.90 -9.37
CA PRO A 516 18.43 26.34 -8.79
C PRO A 516 18.47 24.80 -8.73
N GLU A 517 17.31 24.14 -8.73
CA GLU A 517 17.20 22.67 -8.72
C GLU A 517 17.54 22.03 -10.08
N SER A 518 17.47 22.82 -11.15
CA SER A 518 17.83 22.38 -12.51
C SER A 518 19.31 22.64 -12.80
N MET A 519 19.78 23.85 -12.47
CA MET A 519 21.15 24.27 -12.67
C MET A 519 21.51 25.38 -11.68
N VAL A 520 22.71 25.30 -11.12
CA VAL A 520 23.29 26.39 -10.33
C VAL A 520 24.26 27.16 -11.22
N ASP A 521 23.86 28.38 -11.55
CA ASP A 521 24.69 29.40 -12.19
C ASP A 521 24.83 30.54 -11.17
N LEU A 522 26.05 30.75 -10.66
CA LEU A 522 26.32 31.72 -9.59
C LEU A 522 26.20 33.17 -10.06
N ASP A 523 26.27 33.42 -11.37
CA ASP A 523 26.17 34.74 -11.97
C ASP A 523 24.74 35.08 -12.43
N ALA A 524 23.80 34.13 -12.30
CA ALA A 524 22.43 34.32 -12.72
C ALA A 524 21.62 35.22 -11.76
N GLU A 525 20.81 36.10 -12.36
CA GLU A 525 19.76 36.86 -11.68
C GLU A 525 18.37 36.29 -12.01
N TYR A 526 17.49 36.17 -11.01
CA TYR A 526 16.13 35.67 -11.16
C TYR A 526 15.09 36.68 -10.68
N ARG A 527 14.08 36.93 -11.52
CA ARG A 527 12.87 37.64 -11.07
C ARG A 527 11.94 36.67 -10.37
N THR A 528 11.51 37.02 -9.16
CA THR A 528 10.53 36.25 -8.39
C THR A 528 9.38 37.17 -8.00
N ARG A 529 8.19 36.61 -7.74
CA ARG A 529 7.06 37.41 -7.22
C ARG A 529 7.26 37.81 -5.76
N ALA A 530 8.14 37.12 -5.04
CA ALA A 530 8.44 37.36 -3.64
C ALA A 530 9.44 38.50 -3.41
N ALA A 531 10.09 39.00 -4.47
CA ALA A 531 11.06 40.09 -4.39
C ALA A 531 10.79 41.17 -5.44
N VAL A 532 10.96 42.44 -5.06
CA VAL A 532 10.81 43.58 -5.97
C VAL A 532 11.99 43.67 -6.96
N ASN A 533 13.20 43.36 -6.48
CA ASN A 533 14.41 43.33 -7.29
C ASN A 533 14.76 41.87 -7.65
N PRO A 534 15.45 41.63 -8.79
CA PRO A 534 16.00 40.32 -9.08
C PRO A 534 16.85 39.78 -7.92
N VAL A 535 16.70 38.49 -7.65
CA VAL A 535 17.50 37.78 -6.64
C VAL A 535 18.70 37.14 -7.34
N GLN A 536 19.84 37.15 -6.66
CA GLN A 536 21.11 36.61 -7.16
C GLN A 536 21.81 35.86 -6.04
N TRP A 537 22.76 34.99 -6.38
CA TRP A 537 23.53 34.27 -5.38
C TRP A 537 24.41 35.23 -4.57
N ARG A 538 24.40 35.06 -3.26
CA ARG A 538 25.21 35.86 -2.33
C ARG A 538 25.99 34.95 -1.41
N PHE A 539 27.29 35.19 -1.31
CA PHE A 539 28.13 34.48 -0.38
C PHE A 539 27.71 34.78 1.07
N TYR A 540 27.62 33.73 1.87
CA TYR A 540 27.29 33.77 3.28
C TYR A 540 28.20 32.79 4.03
N GLN A 541 28.78 33.25 5.14
CA GLN A 541 29.58 32.41 6.01
C GLN A 541 29.04 32.47 7.44
N SER A 542 28.79 31.29 8.02
CA SER A 542 28.30 31.13 9.39
C SER A 542 29.43 30.82 10.36
N THR A 543 29.29 31.24 11.62
CA THR A 543 30.18 30.86 12.71
C THR A 543 29.58 29.77 13.62
N SER A 544 28.38 29.30 13.29
CA SER A 544 27.59 28.33 14.06
C SER A 544 27.00 27.27 13.11
N PRO A 545 26.79 26.02 13.58
CA PRO A 545 26.09 25.01 12.81
C PRO A 545 24.65 25.41 12.47
N LYS A 546 23.98 26.22 13.32
CA LYS A 546 22.67 26.79 13.01
C LYS A 546 22.85 28.02 12.12
N ILE A 547 22.56 27.86 10.83
CA ILE A 547 22.72 28.92 9.82
C ILE A 547 21.43 29.74 9.78
N GLU A 548 21.49 30.98 10.28
CA GLU A 548 20.38 31.93 10.32
C GLU A 548 20.72 33.25 9.59
N PRO A 549 20.47 33.35 8.28
CA PRO A 549 20.74 34.56 7.51
C PRO A 549 19.77 35.69 7.89
N ARG A 550 20.03 36.42 8.98
CA ARG A 550 19.13 37.47 9.52
C ARG A 550 18.81 38.61 8.54
N HIS A 551 19.65 38.83 7.54
CA HIS A 551 19.46 39.86 6.51
C HIS A 551 18.58 39.38 5.34
N LEU A 552 18.26 38.09 5.28
CA LEU A 552 17.46 37.46 4.24
C LEU A 552 16.23 36.84 4.90
N GLN A 553 15.15 37.60 5.00
CA GLN A 553 13.91 37.20 5.69
C GLN A 553 12.72 37.39 4.76
N GLY A 554 11.71 36.54 4.93
CA GLY A 554 10.48 36.53 4.14
C GLY A 554 9.59 35.39 4.62
N GLU A 555 8.28 35.60 4.62
CA GLU A 555 7.30 34.60 5.02
C GLU A 555 6.68 33.94 3.78
N TYR A 556 6.38 32.65 3.87
CA TYR A 556 5.82 31.84 2.78
C TYR A 556 6.68 31.95 1.51
N VAL A 557 7.98 31.68 1.66
CA VAL A 557 8.98 31.79 0.60
C VAL A 557 9.94 30.61 0.62
N ILE A 558 10.68 30.42 -0.46
CA ILE A 558 11.72 29.39 -0.60
C ILE A 558 13.07 30.06 -0.83
N TYR A 559 14.10 29.50 -0.20
CA TYR A 559 15.50 29.85 -0.37
C TYR A 559 16.30 28.64 -0.86
N TYR A 560 17.42 28.91 -1.50
CA TYR A 560 18.41 27.88 -1.83
C TYR A 560 19.77 28.24 -1.23
N ALA A 561 20.49 27.21 -0.82
CA ALA A 561 21.88 27.30 -0.39
C ALA A 561 22.72 26.32 -1.21
N TRP A 562 23.80 26.79 -1.80
CA TRP A 562 24.70 25.97 -2.61
C TRP A 562 26.14 26.07 -2.10
N THR A 563 26.87 24.96 -2.17
CA THR A 563 28.30 24.93 -1.85
C THR A 563 28.98 23.73 -2.53
N GLN A 564 30.31 23.68 -2.44
CA GLN A 564 31.12 22.55 -2.87
C GLN A 564 32.00 22.06 -1.74
N LEU A 565 32.05 20.74 -1.57
CA LEU A 565 32.89 20.07 -0.59
C LEU A 565 33.96 19.26 -1.31
N HIS A 566 35.22 19.41 -0.89
CA HIS A 566 36.34 18.67 -1.47
C HIS A 566 36.69 17.46 -0.62
N PHE A 567 36.79 16.28 -1.24
CA PHE A 567 37.28 15.05 -0.61
C PHE A 567 38.50 14.55 -1.38
N ASP A 568 39.59 14.22 -0.69
CA ASP A 568 40.80 13.71 -1.35
C ASP A 568 40.58 12.29 -1.93
N GLU A 569 39.62 11.52 -1.37
CA GLU A 569 39.23 10.18 -1.84
C GLU A 569 37.72 9.93 -1.68
N PRO A 570 37.14 8.94 -2.39
CA PRO A 570 35.73 8.59 -2.21
C PRO A 570 35.46 8.15 -0.77
N THR A 571 34.54 8.82 -0.09
CA THR A 571 34.36 8.68 1.37
C THR A 571 32.89 8.51 1.73
N ASP A 572 32.58 7.50 2.54
CA ASP A 572 31.26 7.34 3.19
C ASP A 572 31.21 8.15 4.48
N VAL A 573 30.16 8.96 4.62
CA VAL A 573 30.04 9.96 5.69
C VAL A 573 28.62 9.94 6.25
N TRP A 574 28.47 10.11 7.56
CA TRP A 574 27.17 10.45 8.13
C TRP A 574 26.95 11.95 8.04
N ILE A 575 25.80 12.35 7.50
CA ILE A 575 25.35 13.74 7.54
C ILE A 575 24.16 13.90 8.48
N ALA A 576 24.16 15.00 9.23
CA ALA A 576 23.00 15.49 9.97
C ALA A 576 22.46 16.73 9.25
N VAL A 577 21.18 16.67 8.93
CA VAL A 577 20.44 17.61 8.11
C VAL A 577 19.42 18.28 9.02
N GLY A 578 19.34 19.61 8.98
CA GLY A 578 18.41 20.36 9.81
C GLY A 578 17.76 21.51 9.05
N SER A 579 16.47 21.73 9.28
CA SER A 579 15.71 22.80 8.64
C SER A 579 14.60 23.38 9.51
N ASP A 580 14.24 24.61 9.19
CA ASP A 580 13.13 25.40 9.71
C ASP A 580 12.62 26.24 8.53
N ASP A 581 11.50 25.89 7.88
CA ASP A 581 10.52 24.88 8.28
C ASP A 581 10.73 23.50 7.61
N ARG A 582 11.03 23.48 6.30
CA ARG A 582 11.12 22.23 5.51
C ARG A 582 12.25 22.31 4.52
N SER A 583 12.92 21.19 4.23
CA SER A 583 14.04 21.17 3.29
C SER A 583 14.12 19.97 2.36
N ASP A 584 14.85 20.15 1.27
CA ASP A 584 15.43 19.06 0.48
C ASP A 584 16.94 19.28 0.37
N LEU A 585 17.71 18.20 0.31
CA LEU A 585 19.17 18.24 0.11
C LEU A 585 19.58 17.31 -1.03
N TRP A 586 20.38 17.84 -1.95
CA TRP A 586 21.00 17.09 -3.04
C TRP A 586 22.52 17.10 -2.90
N ILE A 587 23.13 15.94 -3.14
CA ILE A 587 24.59 15.78 -3.25
C ILE A 587 24.86 15.14 -4.61
N ASN A 588 25.66 15.81 -5.45
CA ASN A 588 25.95 15.37 -6.83
C ASN A 588 24.68 14.96 -7.60
N ASP A 589 23.66 15.82 -7.56
CA ASP A 589 22.36 15.63 -8.23
C ASP A 589 21.49 14.47 -7.70
N VAL A 590 21.91 13.75 -6.66
CA VAL A 590 21.10 12.72 -5.96
C VAL A 590 20.39 13.37 -4.77
N ARG A 591 19.06 13.23 -4.66
CA ARG A 591 18.34 13.72 -3.48
C ARG A 591 18.61 12.79 -2.31
N VAL A 592 19.32 13.28 -1.30
CA VAL A 592 19.69 12.50 -0.12
C VAL A 592 18.74 12.72 1.05
N TRP A 593 18.02 13.85 1.07
CA TRP A 593 17.04 14.19 2.10
C TRP A 593 15.84 14.93 1.51
N SER A 594 14.66 14.61 2.04
CA SER A 594 13.42 15.37 1.83
C SER A 594 12.63 15.35 3.14
N SER A 595 12.43 16.53 3.72
CA SER A 595 11.66 16.75 4.94
C SER A 595 10.16 16.55 4.69
N SER A 596 9.43 16.17 5.74
CA SER A 596 7.96 16.27 5.78
C SER A 596 7.48 17.70 5.51
N ASP A 597 6.26 17.83 4.98
CA ASP A 597 5.66 19.13 4.63
C ASP A 597 5.05 19.86 5.84
N VAL A 598 5.47 19.55 7.07
CA VAL A 598 4.95 20.18 8.29
C VAL A 598 5.83 21.37 8.69
N LEU A 599 5.20 22.48 9.08
CA LEU A 599 5.91 23.63 9.67
C LEU A 599 6.49 23.23 11.03
N LYS A 600 7.77 23.53 11.27
CA LYS A 600 8.50 23.08 12.46
C LYS A 600 9.73 23.92 12.72
N ALA A 601 10.03 24.06 14.01
CA ALA A 601 11.24 24.71 14.46
C ALA A 601 12.49 23.88 14.10
N TRP A 602 13.60 24.59 13.89
CA TRP A 602 14.89 24.00 13.56
C TRP A 602 15.34 22.91 14.53
N LYS A 603 15.75 21.78 13.97
CA LYS A 603 16.51 20.73 14.67
C LYS A 603 17.72 20.35 13.84
N ILE A 604 18.88 20.24 14.48
CA ILE A 604 20.15 19.92 13.81
C ILE A 604 20.19 18.49 13.24
N ASP A 605 19.40 17.59 13.83
CA ASP A 605 19.32 16.16 13.56
C ASP A 605 17.92 15.75 13.08
N GLU A 606 17.24 16.65 12.37
CA GLU A 606 15.97 16.35 11.71
C GLU A 606 16.09 15.12 10.79
N GLY A 607 17.19 15.06 10.04
CA GLY A 607 17.53 13.92 9.20
C GLY A 607 18.97 13.46 9.39
N LEU A 608 19.17 12.15 9.55
CA LEU A 608 20.47 11.50 9.52
C LEU A 608 20.57 10.63 8.26
N ARG A 609 21.58 10.88 7.44
CA ARG A 609 21.80 10.12 6.20
C ARG A 609 23.23 9.65 6.14
N ARG A 610 23.44 8.37 5.84
CA ARG A 610 24.77 7.89 5.45
C ARG A 610 24.89 8.08 3.94
N VAL A 611 25.85 8.87 3.49
CA VAL A 611 26.01 9.28 2.09
C VAL A 611 27.42 8.96 1.61
N ARG A 612 27.61 8.90 0.29
CA ARG A 612 28.94 8.71 -0.32
C ARG A 612 29.34 9.97 -1.09
N PHE A 613 30.47 10.55 -0.72
CA PHE A 613 31.14 11.60 -1.50
C PHE A 613 32.16 10.97 -2.45
N GLN A 614 32.32 11.55 -3.63
CA GLN A 614 33.33 11.18 -4.62
C GLN A 614 34.65 11.90 -4.31
N ALA A 615 35.77 11.41 -4.87
CA ALA A 615 37.01 12.17 -4.86
C ALA A 615 36.85 13.50 -5.65
N GLY A 616 37.52 14.55 -5.19
CA GLY A 616 37.42 15.90 -5.74
C GLY A 616 36.24 16.69 -5.20
N TYR A 617 35.68 17.58 -6.03
CA TYR A 617 34.61 18.50 -5.64
C TYR A 617 33.23 17.86 -5.79
N ASN A 618 32.47 17.88 -4.70
CA ASN A 618 31.10 17.40 -4.64
C ASN A 618 30.15 18.59 -4.51
N LYS A 619 29.12 18.63 -5.35
CA LYS A 619 28.11 19.70 -5.35
C LYS A 619 27.08 19.41 -4.26
N VAL A 620 26.74 20.42 -3.48
CA VAL A 620 25.67 20.35 -2.48
C VAL A 620 24.68 21.47 -2.74
N LEU A 621 23.40 21.10 -2.92
CA LEU A 621 22.29 22.05 -3.05
C LEU A 621 21.28 21.77 -1.94
N TYR A 622 20.91 22.82 -1.22
CA TYR A 622 19.92 22.81 -0.16
C TYR A 622 18.74 23.68 -0.60
N ARG A 623 17.53 23.16 -0.51
CA ARG A 623 16.28 23.94 -0.65
C ARG A 623 15.68 24.10 0.73
N ILE A 624 15.32 25.32 1.10
CA ILE A 624 14.72 25.64 2.39
C ILE A 624 13.41 26.38 2.15
N GLU A 625 12.33 25.84 2.70
CA GLU A 625 11.02 26.48 2.73
C GLU A 625 10.82 27.15 4.09
N ASN A 626 10.38 28.40 4.07
CA ASN A 626 10.00 29.15 5.26
C ASN A 626 8.50 29.47 5.22
N GLY A 627 7.78 29.06 6.26
CA GLY A 627 6.38 29.40 6.46
C GLY A 627 6.24 30.77 7.12
N ASN A 628 6.57 30.87 8.41
CA ASN A 628 6.45 32.12 9.16
C ASN A 628 7.58 32.30 10.17
N GLY A 629 8.09 33.52 10.30
CA GLY A 629 9.14 33.86 11.26
C GLY A 629 10.55 33.62 10.69
N PRO A 630 11.55 33.51 11.58
CA PRO A 630 12.93 33.28 11.17
C PRO A 630 13.12 31.84 10.71
N TRP A 631 13.90 31.66 9.64
CA TRP A 631 14.26 30.35 9.12
C TRP A 631 15.72 30.03 9.42
N ALA A 632 16.03 28.74 9.43
CA ALA A 632 17.36 28.24 9.65
C ALA A 632 17.60 26.91 8.94
N PHE A 633 18.86 26.60 8.66
CA PHE A 633 19.25 25.27 8.20
C PHE A 633 20.63 24.89 8.73
N SER A 634 20.99 23.61 8.58
CA SER A 634 22.31 23.12 8.97
C SER A 634 22.67 21.86 8.21
N MET A 635 23.95 21.72 7.87
CA MET A 635 24.52 20.46 7.38
C MET A 635 25.78 20.16 8.20
N CYS A 636 25.75 19.05 8.92
CA CYS A 636 26.90 18.56 9.68
C CYS A 636 27.38 17.22 9.10
N LEU A 637 28.68 16.96 9.18
CA LEU A 637 29.33 15.76 8.64
C LEU A 637 30.15 15.07 9.74
N ASN A 638 30.09 13.74 9.80
CA ASN A 638 30.89 12.91 10.70
C ASN A 638 31.58 11.78 9.92
N LEU A 639 32.91 11.77 10.00
CA LEU A 639 33.80 10.85 9.26
C LEU A 639 34.36 9.73 10.17
N ASP A 640 33.99 9.68 11.45
CA ASP A 640 34.55 8.75 12.43
C ASP A 640 34.01 7.32 12.27
N SER A 641 32.85 7.15 11.65
CA SER A 641 32.15 5.86 11.50
C SER A 641 32.78 4.90 10.48
N GLN A 642 34.08 5.03 10.17
CA GLN A 642 34.82 4.00 9.44
C GLN A 642 35.16 2.77 10.32
N THR A 643 34.70 2.73 11.58
CA THR A 643 34.89 1.58 12.47
C THR A 643 34.03 0.40 12.04
N ARG A 644 34.67 -0.61 11.44
CA ARG A 644 34.18 -1.99 11.44
C ARG A 644 34.01 -2.43 12.90
N VAL A 645 32.78 -2.67 13.33
CA VAL A 645 32.58 -3.50 14.52
C VAL A 645 32.78 -4.93 14.04
N GLY A 646 33.88 -5.55 14.48
CA GLY A 646 34.22 -6.93 14.19
C GLY A 646 33.21 -7.92 14.77
N PRO A 647 33.33 -9.21 14.42
CA PRO A 647 32.30 -10.24 14.58
C PRO A 647 31.76 -10.39 15.99
#